data_AF-F1KVS2-F1
#
_entry.id   AF-F1KVS2-F1
#
_cell.length_a   1.000
_cell.length_b   1.000
_cell.length_c   1.000
_cell.angle_alpha   90.00
_cell.angle_beta   90.00
_cell.angle_gamma   90.00
#
_symmetry.space_group_name_H-M   'P 1'
#
loop_
_entity.id
_entity.type
_entity.pdbx_description
1 polymer ?
#
loop_
_entity_poly.entity_id
_entity_poly.type
_entity_poly.pdbx_seq_one_letter_code
_entity_poly.pdbx_strand_id
1 'polypeptide(L)'
;MDGLQNRALTIADVNDLLNLIERHPLVFGEKWCLIDMDWWRGFISHVEIGDLDDIPAVDNSNLCEGAEKGFALKKNLIEKQDFVLLPLAAFSVLRRTYGLAIEERDLIERTVVGSDRSPGSLHIEVYPATIRIARSDNIGEEHTIEIFSGESFESIKKRALEVLKIDQHSTIQCYLAEEDLYRRLNVADLETVLSQDDLVVVDVLDIHSTDLSNTSTNNSKVLFGKSSDVMRNGLSTNAISTQPAHKSYRPGVCGLENLGNTCFMNSALQCLSNVRELTEYFLNGCYKHDINEENVLGMHGQLARAYADLMEQLWNGSNRSMAPRKLKAVLGQYVQQFSGYSQHDSQELLSFLLDGLHEDLNRVKKKVYLEAKDSGGRPDSVVAAEAWQMYKMGNDSVIVDYLHGQLKSTVVCPQCKFVSVKFDPFCFLSLPLPPKERIHKIVMTLVPLNPDRKWVKYTVLVTFNTMVKEVRALMRKQSALGNSLILFVVLHNKALVRIMNDDESLAAAYSMPLNQIYAYQVADANDTITSPLNIIQVRNQLVTSKDVVTVPLLMMVPSPDSLSSDFITGSVLPRIREYFAKDHKRSNEETNGCNEHDVATEDLLVTPDLVNYSDFNNMSEPVTITGEKQPLIWPTSLYRGIRGISVTMLWQPNVLTDFCKKDMEEKELLTKHNVRKGADINECFHLFTRQELLSDGNLWYCSRCKEHQHATKKLDLWKLPPVLIIHLKRFHFTRWSREKIDIPVEFPLTGLDLTSRVVDEKFGKAVYDLIAVSNHAGGLGGGHYWAWARNGDDWYDFNDASVSAMPQPNDPIVSKEAYVLFYRKRLMEGERVLSDAEHDMEVDCDS
;
A
#
# COMPACT_ATOMS: atom_id res chain seq x y z
N MET A 1 26.68 7.85 -14.98
CA MET A 1 26.99 8.38 -13.64
C MET A 1 28.22 9.29 -13.63
N ASP A 2 29.21 9.10 -14.52
CA ASP A 2 30.40 9.97 -14.57
C ASP A 2 30.17 11.41 -15.10
N GLY A 3 29.00 11.69 -15.68
CA GLY A 3 28.63 13.02 -16.20
C GLY A 3 28.01 13.99 -15.17
N LEU A 4 27.85 13.58 -13.91
CA LEU A 4 27.26 14.40 -12.84
C LEU A 4 28.30 15.19 -12.03
N GLN A 5 29.47 15.48 -12.61
CA GLN A 5 30.52 16.23 -11.92
C GLN A 5 30.16 17.73 -11.83
N ASN A 6 30.04 18.24 -10.59
CA ASN A 6 29.98 19.65 -10.20
C ASN A 6 28.73 20.49 -10.57
N ARG A 7 27.53 19.90 -10.63
CA ARG A 7 26.27 20.67 -10.71
C ARG A 7 25.25 20.25 -9.65
N ALA A 8 24.39 21.18 -9.23
CA ALA A 8 23.21 20.88 -8.41
C ALA A 8 22.33 19.84 -9.14
N LEU A 9 21.77 18.89 -8.39
CA LEU A 9 20.89 17.88 -8.95
C LEU A 9 19.60 18.55 -9.46
N THR A 10 19.20 18.24 -10.68
CA THR A 10 17.86 18.61 -11.16
C THR A 10 16.83 17.57 -10.73
N ILE A 11 15.54 17.91 -10.76
CA ILE A 11 14.45 16.94 -10.51
C ILE A 11 14.54 15.75 -11.47
N ALA A 12 15.00 15.96 -12.70
CA ALA A 12 15.25 14.88 -13.66
C ALA A 12 16.39 13.95 -13.19
N ASP A 13 17.51 14.52 -12.74
CA ASP A 13 18.65 13.73 -12.20
C ASP A 13 18.23 12.92 -10.96
N VAL A 14 17.40 13.49 -10.09
CA VAL A 14 16.87 12.79 -8.91
C VAL A 14 15.90 11.67 -9.31
N ASN A 15 15.03 11.89 -10.29
CA ASN A 15 14.15 10.84 -10.80
C ASN A 15 14.96 9.69 -11.43
N ASP A 16 16.05 9.98 -12.12
CA ASP A 16 16.96 8.96 -12.66
C ASP A 16 17.66 8.19 -11.53
N LEU A 17 18.07 8.88 -10.46
CA LEU A 17 18.65 8.27 -9.27
C LEU A 17 17.65 7.35 -8.56
N LEU A 18 16.39 7.76 -8.42
CA LEU A 18 15.32 6.96 -7.83
C LEU A 18 14.97 5.73 -8.69
N ASN A 19 14.90 5.90 -10.01
CA ASN A 19 14.71 4.80 -10.95
C ASN A 19 15.86 3.79 -10.88
N LEU A 20 17.11 4.27 -10.69
CA LEU A 20 18.26 3.41 -10.50
C LEU A 20 18.10 2.60 -9.21
N ILE A 21 17.79 3.23 -8.08
CA ILE A 21 17.58 2.53 -6.79
C ILE A 21 16.52 1.43 -6.91
N GLU A 22 15.41 1.69 -7.62
CA GLU A 22 14.33 0.72 -7.77
C GLU A 22 14.69 -0.46 -8.69
N ARG A 23 15.48 -0.22 -9.73
CA ARG A 23 15.79 -1.23 -10.76
C ARG A 23 17.15 -1.88 -10.59
N HIS A 24 17.94 -1.45 -9.61
CA HIS A 24 19.29 -1.97 -9.40
C HIS A 24 19.21 -3.42 -8.93
N PRO A 25 19.69 -4.39 -9.72
CA PRO A 25 19.68 -5.78 -9.29
C PRO A 25 20.67 -5.97 -8.14
N LEU A 26 20.34 -6.89 -7.22
CA LEU A 26 21.32 -7.32 -6.22
C LEU A 26 22.44 -8.08 -6.92
N VAL A 27 23.69 -7.67 -6.68
CA VAL A 27 24.90 -8.33 -7.21
C VAL A 27 25.71 -8.86 -6.03
N PHE A 28 26.12 -10.13 -6.06
CA PHE A 28 26.90 -10.75 -4.99
C PHE A 28 28.16 -9.95 -4.67
N GLY A 29 28.39 -9.67 -3.38
CA GLY A 29 29.52 -8.89 -2.90
C GLY A 29 29.40 -7.38 -3.11
N GLU A 30 28.31 -6.90 -3.73
CA GLU A 30 28.06 -5.47 -3.87
C GLU A 30 27.72 -4.84 -2.50
N LYS A 31 28.16 -3.60 -2.32
CA LYS A 31 27.85 -2.81 -1.12
C LYS A 31 26.58 -1.98 -1.29
N TRP A 32 25.80 -1.96 -0.22
CA TRP A 32 24.59 -1.17 -0.07
C TRP A 32 24.68 -0.38 1.24
N CYS A 33 24.04 0.77 1.31
CA CYS A 33 24.07 1.65 2.48
C CYS A 33 22.68 1.81 3.10
N LEU A 34 22.63 1.86 4.43
CA LEU A 34 21.41 2.23 5.16
C LEU A 34 21.29 3.75 5.25
N ILE A 35 20.07 4.24 5.04
CA ILE A 35 19.67 5.63 5.29
C ILE A 35 18.47 5.63 6.22
N ASP A 36 18.46 6.50 7.21
CA ASP A 36 17.31 6.73 8.09
C ASP A 36 16.04 7.12 7.32
N MET A 37 14.92 6.51 7.72
CA MET A 37 13.67 6.66 6.99
C MET A 37 13.05 8.05 7.19
N ASP A 38 13.29 8.74 8.29
CA ASP A 38 12.79 10.11 8.49
C ASP A 38 13.55 11.09 7.62
N TRP A 39 14.89 10.94 7.51
CA TRP A 39 15.66 11.69 6.53
C TRP A 39 15.18 11.38 5.09
N TRP A 40 14.99 10.10 4.75
CA TRP A 40 14.54 9.69 3.42
C TRP A 40 13.15 10.24 3.06
N ARG A 41 12.19 10.24 4.00
CA ARG A 41 10.88 10.87 3.81
C ARG A 41 11.00 12.38 3.57
N GLY A 42 11.88 13.04 4.34
CA GLY A 42 12.22 14.45 4.13
C GLY A 42 12.73 14.69 2.72
N PHE A 43 13.71 13.91 2.26
CA PHE A 43 14.26 13.97 0.91
C PHE A 43 13.17 13.81 -0.17
N ILE A 44 12.33 12.78 -0.10
CA ILE A 44 11.25 12.57 -1.08
C ILE A 44 10.24 13.72 -1.08
N SER A 45 9.86 14.24 0.09
CA SER A 45 8.94 15.38 0.19
C SER A 45 9.49 16.63 -0.51
N HIS A 46 10.80 16.88 -0.41
CA HIS A 46 11.48 17.99 -1.07
C HIS A 46 11.51 17.81 -2.59
N VAL A 47 11.76 16.59 -3.05
CA VAL A 47 11.68 16.23 -4.48
C VAL A 47 10.28 16.45 -5.06
N GLU A 48 9.23 16.09 -4.32
CA GLU A 48 7.83 16.23 -4.77
C GLU A 48 7.39 17.70 -4.91
N ILE A 49 7.85 18.58 -4.02
CA ILE A 49 7.59 20.02 -4.11
C ILE A 49 8.52 20.74 -5.08
N GLY A 50 9.54 20.04 -5.60
CA GLY A 50 10.52 20.54 -6.55
C GLY A 50 11.58 21.45 -5.94
N ASP A 51 11.82 21.34 -4.64
CA ASP A 51 12.80 22.12 -3.89
C ASP A 51 13.97 21.21 -3.49
N LEU A 52 15.13 21.37 -4.12
CA LEU A 52 16.29 20.50 -3.93
C LEU A 52 17.44 21.19 -3.18
N ASP A 53 17.30 22.47 -2.88
CA ASP A 53 18.37 23.31 -2.32
C ASP A 53 18.40 23.26 -0.78
N ASP A 54 17.26 22.98 -0.13
CA ASP A 54 17.10 23.00 1.34
C ASP A 54 17.14 21.60 2.01
N ILE A 55 17.76 20.61 1.36
CA ILE A 55 17.86 19.25 1.91
C ILE A 55 19.06 19.14 2.86
N PRO A 56 18.88 18.74 4.14
CA PRO A 56 19.96 18.61 5.10
C PRO A 56 20.88 17.42 4.80
N ALA A 57 22.08 17.42 5.38
CA ALA A 57 23.00 16.29 5.32
C ALA A 57 22.36 14.99 5.84
N VAL A 58 22.78 13.84 5.29
CA VAL A 58 22.25 12.53 5.68
C VAL A 58 22.56 12.27 7.15
N ASP A 59 21.53 11.96 7.93
CA ASP A 59 21.61 11.76 9.38
C ASP A 59 20.98 10.42 9.77
N ASN A 60 21.80 9.46 10.18
CA ASN A 60 21.40 8.14 10.66
C ASN A 60 21.41 8.03 12.19
N SER A 61 21.31 9.14 12.92
CA SER A 61 21.27 9.17 14.39
C SER A 61 20.23 8.23 14.99
N ASN A 62 19.05 8.14 14.38
CA ASN A 62 17.96 7.29 14.85
C ASN A 62 18.23 5.80 14.67
N LEU A 63 19.12 5.41 13.75
CA LEU A 63 19.50 4.02 13.53
C LEU A 63 20.56 3.54 14.51
N CYS A 64 21.32 4.45 15.12
CA CYS A 64 22.50 4.11 15.90
C CYS A 64 22.32 4.35 17.41
N GLU A 65 23.00 3.56 18.22
CA GLU A 65 23.18 3.73 19.67
C GLU A 65 24.67 3.83 20.03
N GLY A 66 24.97 4.47 21.18
CA GLY A 66 26.35 4.64 21.63
C GLY A 66 26.94 3.33 22.16
N ALA A 67 28.13 2.96 21.68
CA ALA A 67 28.87 1.77 22.10
C ALA A 67 30.25 2.13 22.68
N GLU A 68 30.87 1.21 23.44
CA GLU A 68 32.19 1.42 24.08
C GLU A 68 33.30 1.78 23.07
N LYS A 69 33.13 1.45 21.78
CA LYS A 69 34.03 1.78 20.67
C LYS A 69 33.30 2.34 19.44
N GLY A 70 32.44 3.35 19.61
CA GLY A 70 31.83 4.10 18.50
C GLY A 70 30.30 4.01 18.48
N PHE A 71 29.74 3.80 17.29
CA PHE A 71 28.30 3.70 17.06
C PHE A 71 27.93 2.27 16.65
N ALA A 72 26.92 1.69 17.30
CA ALA A 72 26.35 0.41 16.94
C ALA A 72 24.95 0.61 16.34
N LEU A 73 24.54 -0.26 15.41
CA LEU A 73 23.19 -0.24 14.87
C LEU A 73 22.21 -0.74 15.96
N LYS A 74 21.15 0.01 16.25
CA LYS A 74 20.08 -0.44 17.16
C LYS A 74 19.54 -1.78 16.69
N LYS A 75 19.12 -2.63 17.62
CA LYS A 75 18.51 -3.93 17.29
C LYS A 75 17.08 -3.77 16.77
N ASN A 76 16.63 -4.73 15.97
CA ASN A 76 15.25 -4.82 15.46
C ASN A 76 14.79 -3.63 14.60
N LEU A 77 15.69 -2.95 13.89
CA LEU A 77 15.31 -1.95 12.91
C LEU A 77 14.64 -2.63 11.72
N ILE A 78 13.62 -1.96 11.20
CA ILE A 78 12.74 -2.47 10.16
C ILE A 78 12.97 -1.66 8.88
N GLU A 79 13.25 -2.34 7.77
CA GLU A 79 13.40 -1.70 6.46
C GLU A 79 12.08 -0.99 6.06
N LYS A 80 12.17 0.19 5.44
CA LYS A 80 11.07 1.09 5.04
C LYS A 80 10.22 1.66 6.17
N GLN A 81 10.48 1.27 7.42
CA GLN A 81 9.93 1.91 8.61
C GLN A 81 10.99 2.78 9.28
N ASP A 82 12.14 2.19 9.61
CA ASP A 82 13.23 2.84 10.32
C ASP A 82 14.36 3.23 9.35
N PHE A 83 14.68 2.42 8.34
CA PHE A 83 15.72 2.72 7.35
C PHE A 83 15.35 2.30 5.93
N VAL A 84 16.05 2.80 4.90
CA VAL A 84 15.98 2.34 3.52
C VAL A 84 17.36 1.92 3.03
N LEU A 85 17.41 0.95 2.11
CA LEU A 85 18.65 0.45 1.50
C LEU A 85 18.88 1.08 0.13
N LEU A 86 20.08 1.63 -0.08
CA LEU A 86 20.49 2.18 -1.37
C LEU A 86 21.74 1.46 -1.89
N PRO A 87 21.84 1.20 -3.20
CA PRO A 87 23.11 0.79 -3.80
C PRO A 87 24.19 1.82 -3.49
N LEU A 88 25.43 1.39 -3.23
CA LEU A 88 26.53 2.30 -2.90
C LEU A 88 26.71 3.39 -3.96
N ALA A 89 26.44 3.09 -5.24
CA ALA A 89 26.50 4.06 -6.32
C ALA A 89 25.50 5.22 -6.15
N ALA A 90 24.27 4.92 -5.71
CA ALA A 90 23.23 5.90 -5.48
C ALA A 90 23.48 6.69 -4.18
N PHE A 91 23.86 5.98 -3.11
CA PHE A 91 24.26 6.61 -1.84
C PHE A 91 25.43 7.58 -2.04
N SER A 92 26.41 7.20 -2.87
CA SER A 92 27.56 8.05 -3.18
C SER A 92 27.17 9.36 -3.86
N VAL A 93 26.07 9.40 -4.62
CA VAL A 93 25.56 10.66 -5.21
C VAL A 93 24.97 11.53 -4.11
N LEU A 94 24.10 10.98 -3.26
CA LEU A 94 23.50 11.73 -2.14
C LEU A 94 24.56 12.26 -1.18
N ARG A 95 25.53 11.42 -0.80
CA ARG A 95 26.66 11.80 0.05
C ARG A 95 27.47 12.94 -0.56
N ARG A 96 27.69 12.94 -1.88
CA ARG A 96 28.43 14.02 -2.57
C ARG A 96 27.64 15.32 -2.64
N THR A 97 26.32 15.25 -2.80
CA THR A 97 25.46 16.43 -2.95
C THR A 97 25.09 17.06 -1.61
N TYR A 98 24.68 16.25 -0.63
CA TYR A 98 24.12 16.74 0.64
C TYR A 98 25.06 16.54 1.84
N GLY A 99 26.10 15.69 1.70
CA GLY A 99 27.01 15.37 2.80
C GLY A 99 26.43 14.38 3.82
N LEU A 100 27.24 14.04 4.81
CA LEU A 100 26.85 13.26 5.98
C LEU A 100 26.95 14.15 7.22
N ALA A 101 26.05 13.99 8.19
CA ALA A 101 26.14 14.73 9.45
C ALA A 101 27.36 14.30 10.27
N ILE A 102 27.63 12.99 10.36
CA ILE A 102 28.80 12.38 11.00
C ILE A 102 29.27 11.19 10.16
N GLU A 103 30.49 11.25 9.62
CA GLU A 103 31.06 10.24 8.72
C GLU A 103 31.13 8.84 9.37
N GLU A 104 31.57 8.76 10.63
CA GLU A 104 31.74 7.48 11.36
C GLU A 104 30.42 6.83 11.78
N ARG A 105 29.31 7.57 11.78
CA ARG A 105 27.98 7.08 12.18
C ARG A 105 27.07 6.84 10.99
N ASP A 106 27.09 7.75 10.02
CA ASP A 106 26.10 7.81 8.94
C ASP A 106 26.51 7.01 7.70
N LEU A 107 27.76 6.55 7.63
CA LEU A 107 28.20 5.59 6.62
C LEU A 107 28.00 4.15 7.12
N ILE A 108 26.78 3.62 6.93
CA ILE A 108 26.41 2.26 7.36
C ILE A 108 26.34 1.33 6.15
N GLU A 109 27.46 0.68 5.82
CA GLU A 109 27.55 -0.25 4.69
C GLU A 109 27.10 -1.68 5.06
N ARG A 110 26.47 -2.36 4.12
CA ARG A 110 26.13 -3.80 4.14
C ARG A 110 26.47 -4.44 2.81
N THR A 111 26.76 -5.73 2.85
CA THR A 111 27.17 -6.49 1.67
C THR A 111 26.03 -7.38 1.22
N VAL A 112 25.85 -7.49 -0.10
CA VAL A 112 24.96 -8.47 -0.70
C VAL A 112 25.59 -9.85 -0.58
N VAL A 113 24.89 -10.74 0.11
CA VAL A 113 25.28 -12.12 0.39
C VAL A 113 24.40 -13.09 -0.39
N GLY A 114 24.90 -14.31 -0.61
CA GLY A 114 24.23 -15.38 -1.35
C GLY A 114 24.90 -16.73 -1.09
N SER A 115 24.20 -17.83 -1.37
CA SER A 115 24.75 -19.18 -1.21
C SER A 115 25.32 -19.70 -2.53
N ASP A 116 26.54 -20.27 -2.49
CA ASP A 116 27.19 -20.94 -3.64
C ASP A 116 26.36 -22.11 -4.20
N ARG A 117 25.35 -22.59 -3.47
CA ARG A 117 24.50 -23.73 -3.87
C ARG A 117 23.30 -23.32 -4.74
N SER A 118 23.03 -22.03 -4.92
CA SER A 118 21.85 -21.55 -5.67
C SER A 118 22.04 -20.13 -6.22
N PRO A 119 22.28 -19.95 -7.54
CA PRO A 119 22.61 -18.65 -8.16
C PRO A 119 21.46 -17.63 -8.25
N GLY A 120 20.39 -17.76 -7.44
CA GLY A 120 19.20 -16.89 -7.45
C GLY A 120 18.86 -16.19 -6.13
N SER A 121 19.62 -16.38 -5.05
CA SER A 121 19.23 -15.97 -3.68
C SER A 121 20.11 -14.86 -3.08
N LEU A 122 20.27 -13.74 -3.79
CA LEU A 122 21.02 -12.59 -3.29
C LEU A 122 20.14 -11.76 -2.33
N HIS A 123 20.65 -11.43 -1.15
CA HIS A 123 19.99 -10.57 -0.17
C HIS A 123 21.02 -9.72 0.59
N ILE A 124 20.57 -8.66 1.27
CA ILE A 124 21.45 -7.78 2.06
C ILE A 124 21.26 -8.14 3.54
N GLU A 125 22.31 -8.65 4.17
CA GLU A 125 22.30 -9.00 5.59
C GLU A 125 22.48 -7.73 6.44
N VAL A 126 21.40 -7.20 7.01
CA VAL A 126 21.43 -5.96 7.81
C VAL A 126 21.96 -6.19 9.23
N TYR A 127 21.61 -7.34 9.81
CA TYR A 127 22.15 -7.84 11.07
C TYR A 127 22.81 -9.19 10.82
N PRO A 128 24.11 -9.35 11.12
CA PRO A 128 24.71 -10.67 11.12
C PRO A 128 24.08 -11.52 12.24
N ALA A 129 23.89 -12.82 11.99
CA ALA A 129 23.43 -13.73 13.02
C ALA A 129 24.48 -13.81 14.15
N THR A 130 24.08 -13.91 15.42
CA THR A 130 25.02 -14.14 16.53
C THR A 130 24.82 -15.51 17.14
N ILE A 131 25.91 -16.17 17.50
CA ILE A 131 25.88 -17.38 18.32
C ILE A 131 26.67 -17.16 19.61
N ARG A 132 26.32 -17.89 20.65
CA ARG A 132 27.07 -17.97 21.89
C ARG A 132 27.99 -19.18 21.82
N ILE A 133 29.23 -19.01 22.24
CA ILE A 133 30.22 -20.07 22.29
C ILE A 133 30.78 -20.17 23.70
N ALA A 134 31.00 -21.40 24.17
CA ALA A 134 31.63 -21.66 25.45
C ALA A 134 32.54 -22.88 25.34
N ARG A 135 33.55 -22.97 26.20
CA ARG A 135 34.39 -24.17 26.29
C ARG A 135 33.68 -25.24 27.12
N SER A 136 33.88 -26.52 26.78
CA SER A 136 33.34 -27.66 27.54
C SER A 136 33.80 -27.67 29.00
N ASP A 137 35.02 -27.18 29.28
CA ASP A 137 35.61 -27.09 30.62
C ASP A 137 35.13 -25.87 31.43
N ASN A 138 34.51 -24.88 30.79
CA ASN A 138 33.99 -23.68 31.43
C ASN A 138 32.74 -23.13 30.73
N ILE A 139 31.66 -23.90 30.75
CA ILE A 139 30.39 -23.56 30.08
C ILE A 139 29.77 -22.25 30.61
N GLY A 140 30.10 -21.84 31.84
CA GLY A 140 29.59 -20.60 32.44
C GLY A 140 30.21 -19.30 31.90
N GLU A 141 31.31 -19.37 31.16
CA GLU A 141 31.95 -18.23 30.50
C GLU A 141 31.61 -18.23 29.01
N GLU A 142 30.43 -17.69 28.69
CA GLU A 142 29.93 -17.60 27.33
C GLU A 142 30.47 -16.36 26.62
N HIS A 143 30.80 -16.51 25.33
CA HIS A 143 31.19 -15.42 24.46
C HIS A 143 30.29 -15.37 23.23
N THR A 144 29.92 -14.18 22.78
CA THR A 144 29.12 -14.02 21.56
C THR A 144 30.03 -13.78 20.36
N ILE A 145 29.78 -14.49 19.26
CA ILE A 145 30.43 -14.24 17.96
C ILE A 145 29.37 -14.04 16.86
N GLU A 146 29.70 -13.18 15.90
CA GLU A 146 28.87 -12.89 14.72
C GLU A 146 29.19 -13.89 13.60
N ILE A 147 28.16 -14.42 12.95
CA ILE A 147 28.22 -15.27 11.77
C ILE A 147 27.64 -14.50 10.60
N PHE A 148 28.38 -14.47 9.49
CA PHE A 148 27.93 -13.85 8.26
C PHE A 148 27.42 -14.90 7.27
N SER A 149 26.35 -14.57 6.56
CA SER A 149 25.78 -15.45 5.55
C SER A 149 26.76 -15.69 4.39
N GLY A 150 27.13 -16.96 4.17
CA GLY A 150 28.11 -17.36 3.14
C GLY A 150 29.58 -17.39 3.62
N GLU A 151 29.83 -17.17 4.91
CA GLU A 151 31.16 -17.31 5.50
C GLU A 151 31.59 -18.78 5.58
N SER A 152 32.88 -19.06 5.28
CA SER A 152 33.41 -20.42 5.38
C SER A 152 33.54 -20.86 6.83
N PHE A 153 33.30 -22.16 7.07
CA PHE A 153 33.48 -22.78 8.38
C PHE A 153 34.85 -22.47 9.01
N GLU A 154 35.91 -22.45 8.20
CA GLU A 154 37.27 -22.19 8.71
C GLU A 154 37.42 -20.76 9.26
N SER A 155 36.70 -19.78 8.69
CA SER A 155 36.68 -18.40 9.17
C SER A 155 35.92 -18.26 10.48
N ILE A 156 34.74 -18.89 10.58
CA ILE A 156 33.93 -18.93 11.81
C ILE A 156 34.70 -19.64 12.93
N LYS A 157 35.29 -20.80 12.62
CA LYS A 157 36.11 -21.60 13.53
C LYS A 157 37.31 -20.81 14.04
N LYS A 158 38.05 -20.14 13.17
CA LYS A 158 39.21 -19.34 13.57
C LYS A 158 38.83 -18.27 14.59
N ARG A 159 37.73 -17.54 14.35
CA ARG A 159 37.22 -16.51 15.27
C ARG A 159 36.74 -17.11 16.59
N ALA A 160 36.05 -18.24 16.55
CA ALA A 160 35.63 -18.94 17.75
C ALA A 160 36.84 -19.38 18.61
N LEU A 161 37.88 -19.92 17.99
CA LEU A 161 39.11 -20.34 18.67
C LEU A 161 39.88 -19.16 19.28
N GLU A 162 39.97 -18.04 18.56
CA GLU A 162 40.59 -16.81 19.06
C GLU A 162 39.87 -16.26 20.30
N VAL A 163 38.52 -16.20 20.25
CA VAL A 163 37.69 -15.71 21.36
C VAL A 163 37.79 -16.63 22.59
N LEU A 164 37.76 -17.95 22.37
CA LEU A 164 37.88 -18.97 23.43
C LEU A 164 39.34 -19.20 23.90
N LYS A 165 40.32 -18.48 23.31
CA LYS A 165 41.76 -18.61 23.59
C LYS A 165 42.26 -20.06 23.45
N ILE A 166 41.79 -20.77 22.42
CA ILE A 166 42.20 -22.12 22.08
C ILE A 166 43.22 -22.05 20.93
N ASP A 167 44.26 -22.89 20.97
CA ASP A 167 45.27 -22.93 19.91
C ASP A 167 44.69 -23.42 18.58
N GLN A 168 45.08 -22.80 17.46
CA GLN A 168 44.51 -23.06 16.13
C GLN A 168 44.81 -24.48 15.61
N HIS A 169 45.83 -25.15 16.15
CA HIS A 169 46.21 -26.52 15.80
C HIS A 169 45.55 -27.58 16.70
N SER A 170 44.74 -27.17 17.68
CA SER A 170 44.04 -28.11 18.57
C SER A 170 42.92 -28.86 17.83
N THR A 171 42.76 -30.14 18.13
CA THR A 171 41.62 -30.91 17.61
C THR A 171 40.40 -30.58 18.45
N ILE A 172 39.29 -30.18 17.83
CA ILE A 172 38.07 -29.75 18.54
C ILE A 172 36.84 -30.55 18.10
N GLN A 173 35.85 -30.64 18.99
CA GLN A 173 34.50 -31.10 18.70
C GLN A 173 33.48 -30.05 19.15
N CYS A 174 32.47 -29.78 18.33
CA CYS A 174 31.45 -28.78 18.62
C CYS A 174 30.10 -29.46 18.91
N TYR A 175 29.38 -28.94 19.90
CA TYR A 175 28.07 -29.41 20.33
C TYR A 175 27.09 -28.24 20.41
N LEU A 176 25.88 -28.40 19.89
CA LEU A 176 24.78 -27.45 20.09
C LEU A 176 24.02 -27.82 21.36
N ALA A 177 23.82 -26.84 22.25
CA ALA A 177 23.02 -27.03 23.45
C ALA A 177 21.53 -26.82 23.13
N GLU A 178 20.72 -27.84 23.37
CA GLU A 178 19.27 -27.86 23.17
C GLU A 178 18.58 -28.27 24.48
N GLU A 179 18.01 -27.32 25.20
CA GLU A 179 17.37 -27.48 26.53
C GLU A 179 18.28 -28.15 27.58
N ASP A 180 18.26 -29.50 27.64
CA ASP A 180 19.01 -30.36 28.57
C ASP A 180 19.94 -31.37 27.84
N LEU A 181 20.08 -31.25 26.52
CA LEU A 181 20.83 -32.18 25.67
C LEU A 181 21.87 -31.44 24.81
N TYR A 182 22.95 -32.16 24.45
CA TYR A 182 24.01 -31.65 23.57
C TYR A 182 24.04 -32.47 22.29
N ARG A 183 23.73 -31.82 21.16
CA ARG A 183 23.78 -32.45 19.84
C ARG A 183 25.12 -32.15 19.17
N ARG A 184 25.86 -33.19 18.79
CA ARG A 184 27.13 -33.02 18.07
C ARG A 184 26.88 -32.37 16.70
N LEU A 185 27.60 -31.31 16.40
CA LEU A 185 27.57 -30.63 15.11
C LEU A 185 28.60 -31.27 14.17
N ASN A 186 28.18 -31.71 12.99
CA ASN A 186 29.11 -32.07 11.92
C ASN A 186 29.38 -30.87 11.01
N VAL A 187 30.47 -30.92 10.23
CA VAL A 187 30.87 -29.84 9.30
C VAL A 187 29.75 -29.49 8.31
N ALA A 188 28.90 -30.45 7.93
CA ALA A 188 27.74 -30.22 7.07
C ALA A 188 26.54 -29.56 7.78
N ASP A 189 26.45 -29.66 9.11
CA ASP A 189 25.33 -29.14 9.92
C ASP A 189 25.52 -27.66 10.28
N LEU A 190 26.76 -27.17 10.35
CA LEU A 190 27.04 -25.77 10.70
C LEU A 190 26.57 -24.75 9.64
N GLU A 191 26.44 -25.15 8.37
CA GLU A 191 25.94 -24.27 7.29
C GLU A 191 24.41 -24.12 7.29
N THR A 192 23.66 -24.94 8.04
CA THR A 192 22.19 -25.02 7.93
C THR A 192 21.43 -25.04 9.25
N VAL A 193 22.10 -25.22 10.39
CA VAL A 193 21.42 -25.53 11.65
C VAL A 193 21.58 -24.46 12.74
N LEU A 194 22.55 -23.56 12.63
CA LEU A 194 22.77 -22.52 13.63
C LEU A 194 21.77 -21.36 13.47
N SER A 195 21.08 -21.05 14.56
CA SER A 195 20.11 -19.97 14.68
C SER A 195 20.60 -18.85 15.61
N GLN A 196 19.88 -17.74 15.63
CA GLN A 196 20.20 -16.59 16.48
C GLN A 196 20.23 -17.00 17.97
N ASP A 197 21.35 -16.70 18.63
CA ASP A 197 21.64 -16.92 20.06
C ASP A 197 21.78 -18.39 20.53
N ASP A 198 21.95 -19.30 19.58
CA ASP A 198 22.32 -20.70 19.83
C ASP A 198 23.63 -20.80 20.65
N LEU A 199 23.67 -21.73 21.62
CA LEU A 199 24.89 -22.00 22.39
C LEU A 199 25.65 -23.20 21.81
N VAL A 200 26.84 -22.93 21.29
CA VAL A 200 27.79 -23.92 20.80
C VAL A 200 28.87 -24.17 21.85
N VAL A 201 28.90 -25.38 22.39
CA VAL A 201 29.94 -25.83 23.32
C VAL A 201 31.08 -26.47 22.52
N VAL A 202 32.29 -25.95 22.71
CA VAL A 202 33.52 -26.41 22.04
C VAL A 202 34.34 -27.24 23.01
N ASP A 203 34.56 -28.49 22.65
CA ASP A 203 35.38 -29.46 23.38
C ASP A 203 36.74 -29.63 22.70
N VAL A 204 37.83 -29.59 23.47
CA VAL A 204 39.21 -29.72 22.95
C VAL A 204 39.71 -31.13 23.21
N LEU A 205 39.99 -31.87 22.14
CA LEU A 205 40.50 -33.24 22.20
C LEU A 205 42.02 -33.26 22.34
N ASP A 206 42.52 -33.80 23.44
CA ASP A 206 43.95 -34.06 23.62
C ASP A 206 44.44 -35.24 22.76
N ILE A 207 45.65 -35.09 22.21
CA ILE A 207 46.32 -35.97 21.21
C ILE A 207 46.64 -37.40 21.73
N HIS A 208 46.15 -37.81 22.90
CA HIS A 208 46.38 -39.13 23.48
C HIS A 208 45.18 -40.09 23.54
N SER A 209 44.07 -39.77 22.86
CA SER A 209 42.96 -40.72 22.68
C SER A 209 42.96 -41.33 21.28
N THR A 210 43.62 -42.47 21.12
CA THR A 210 43.66 -43.30 19.91
C THR A 210 42.26 -43.64 19.36
N ASP A 211 42.12 -43.47 18.04
CA ASP A 211 41.06 -44.04 17.20
C ASP A 211 40.83 -45.53 17.49
N LEU A 212 39.57 -45.92 17.67
CA LEU A 212 39.08 -47.26 17.37
C LEU A 212 37.62 -47.16 16.91
N SER A 213 37.48 -47.05 15.60
CA SER A 213 36.29 -47.43 14.86
C SER A 213 35.95 -48.90 15.10
N ASN A 214 34.64 -49.21 15.05
CA ASN A 214 33.98 -50.51 15.24
C ASN A 214 33.60 -50.89 16.67
N THR A 215 32.40 -50.49 17.08
CA THR A 215 31.35 -51.43 17.57
C THR A 215 30.03 -50.68 17.77
N SER A 216 28.97 -51.19 17.15
CA SER A 216 27.60 -50.88 17.49
C SER A 216 27.34 -51.26 18.95
N THR A 217 26.97 -50.29 19.78
CA THR A 217 26.04 -50.38 20.94
C THR A 217 26.18 -49.15 21.82
N ASN A 218 25.05 -48.70 22.37
CA ASN A 218 24.93 -47.70 23.43
C ASN A 218 26.05 -47.76 24.48
N ASN A 219 26.86 -46.70 24.57
CA ASN A 219 27.43 -46.10 25.79
C ASN A 219 28.56 -45.12 25.43
N SER A 220 28.22 -43.85 25.20
CA SER A 220 29.21 -42.77 25.18
C SER A 220 29.58 -42.37 26.61
N LYS A 221 30.66 -42.97 27.13
CA LYS A 221 31.63 -42.27 28.00
C LYS A 221 32.41 -41.34 27.04
N VAL A 222 32.62 -40.04 27.24
CA VAL A 222 32.95 -39.26 28.45
C VAL A 222 32.52 -37.81 28.20
N LEU A 223 31.64 -37.25 29.04
CA LEU A 223 31.50 -35.79 29.28
C LEU A 223 31.82 -35.43 30.74
N PHE A 224 32.10 -36.42 31.59
CA PHE A 224 32.68 -36.23 32.93
C PHE A 224 33.59 -37.41 33.29
N GLY A 225 34.88 -37.14 33.50
CA GLY A 225 35.90 -38.13 33.87
C GLY A 225 36.51 -37.88 35.25
N LYS A 226 35.90 -38.50 36.27
CA LYS A 226 36.42 -39.00 37.57
C LYS A 226 37.19 -38.08 38.56
N SER A 227 36.57 -38.04 39.75
CA SER A 227 37.10 -37.98 41.14
C SER A 227 37.36 -36.58 41.73
N SER A 228 36.46 -36.14 42.64
CA SER A 228 36.62 -36.08 44.12
C SER A 228 37.14 -34.69 44.53
N ASP A 229 36.47 -33.81 45.26
CA ASP A 229 35.44 -33.90 46.30
C ASP A 229 34.43 -32.74 46.04
N VAL A 230 33.13 -32.85 46.30
CA VAL A 230 32.50 -32.41 47.56
C VAL A 230 31.12 -33.07 47.64
N MET A 231 30.97 -33.97 48.62
CA MET A 231 29.68 -34.43 49.16
C MET A 231 29.71 -34.17 50.67
N ARG A 232 28.84 -33.29 51.15
CA ARG A 232 28.29 -33.20 52.53
C ARG A 232 27.38 -31.96 52.58
N ASN A 233 26.08 -32.01 52.89
CA ASN A 233 25.28 -32.86 53.79
C ASN A 233 23.92 -33.16 53.10
N GLY A 234 23.29 -34.34 53.16
CA GLY A 234 22.76 -35.02 54.36
C GLY A 234 21.59 -34.20 54.95
N LEU A 235 20.32 -34.63 55.06
CA LEU A 235 19.74 -35.96 55.22
C LEU A 235 18.28 -36.03 54.72
N SER A 236 17.89 -37.28 54.43
CA SER A 236 16.57 -37.87 54.19
C SER A 236 15.45 -37.51 55.20
N THR A 237 14.20 -37.36 54.74
CA THR A 237 13.09 -38.33 54.97
C THR A 237 11.75 -37.84 54.39
N ASN A 238 11.12 -38.69 53.58
CA ASN A 238 9.68 -38.81 53.29
C ASN A 238 8.80 -37.54 53.16
N ALA A 239 8.57 -37.11 51.92
CA ALA A 239 7.30 -36.47 51.54
C ALA A 239 6.95 -36.84 50.10
N ILE A 240 5.94 -37.70 49.96
CA ILE A 240 4.95 -37.86 48.88
C ILE A 240 5.42 -37.43 47.48
N SER A 241 5.50 -38.41 46.57
CA SER A 241 5.45 -38.18 45.13
C SER A 241 4.22 -37.34 44.76
N THR A 242 4.40 -36.03 44.63
CA THR A 242 3.55 -35.21 43.77
C THR A 242 4.28 -35.09 42.44
N GLN A 243 3.88 -35.91 41.49
CA GLN A 243 4.06 -35.63 40.06
C GLN A 243 3.73 -34.14 39.82
N PRO A 244 4.58 -33.35 39.12
CA PRO A 244 4.16 -32.01 38.72
C PRO A 244 2.90 -32.19 37.86
N ALA A 245 1.80 -31.56 38.27
CA ALA A 245 0.54 -31.64 37.55
C ALA A 245 0.78 -31.28 36.08
N HIS A 246 0.51 -32.22 35.16
CA HIS A 246 0.45 -31.93 33.73
C HIS A 246 -0.51 -30.75 33.55
N LYS A 247 0.03 -29.58 33.20
CA LYS A 247 -0.81 -28.43 32.88
C LYS A 247 -1.51 -28.73 31.56
N SER A 248 -2.78 -29.12 31.65
CA SER A 248 -3.65 -29.27 30.48
C SER A 248 -4.06 -27.87 30.03
N TYR A 249 -3.66 -27.49 28.82
CA TYR A 249 -4.13 -26.30 28.13
C TYR A 249 -5.39 -26.63 27.33
N ARG A 250 -6.20 -25.62 27.00
CA ARG A 250 -7.39 -25.79 26.15
C ARG A 250 -6.93 -26.12 24.72
N PRO A 251 -7.38 -27.24 24.12
CA PRO A 251 -7.10 -27.56 22.72
C PRO A 251 -7.39 -26.39 21.77
N GLY A 252 -6.44 -26.10 20.86
CA GLY A 252 -6.55 -25.00 19.89
C GLY A 252 -6.21 -23.62 20.46
N VAL A 253 -5.96 -23.50 21.76
CA VAL A 253 -5.49 -22.26 22.42
C VAL A 253 -3.98 -22.36 22.64
N CYS A 254 -3.22 -22.39 21.55
CA CYS A 254 -1.77 -22.55 21.54
C CYS A 254 -1.12 -21.49 20.64
N GLY A 255 -0.08 -20.81 21.12
CA GLY A 255 0.65 -19.77 20.38
C GLY A 255 1.64 -20.34 19.37
N LEU A 256 2.05 -19.53 18.38
CA LEU A 256 3.07 -19.90 17.40
C LEU A 256 4.29 -18.99 17.54
N GLU A 257 5.45 -19.57 17.82
CA GLU A 257 6.69 -18.79 17.97
C GLU A 257 7.13 -18.17 16.65
N ASN A 258 7.61 -16.93 16.72
CA ASN A 258 8.10 -16.21 15.56
C ASN A 258 9.54 -16.64 15.24
N LEU A 259 9.76 -17.17 14.04
CA LEU A 259 11.05 -17.67 13.53
C LEU A 259 11.82 -16.61 12.73
N GLY A 260 11.59 -15.32 13.00
CA GLY A 260 12.15 -14.17 12.28
C GLY A 260 11.23 -13.66 11.17
N ASN A 261 10.52 -12.56 11.43
CA ASN A 261 9.54 -11.95 10.52
C ASN A 261 8.46 -12.91 9.99
N THR A 262 8.12 -13.94 10.75
CA THR A 262 7.15 -14.98 10.36
C THR A 262 5.74 -14.76 10.91
N CYS A 263 5.45 -13.60 11.51
CA CYS A 263 4.14 -13.31 12.07
C CYS A 263 3.01 -13.37 11.02
N PHE A 264 3.29 -13.07 9.75
CA PHE A 264 2.34 -13.25 8.64
C PHE A 264 1.88 -14.72 8.50
N MET A 265 2.80 -15.66 8.72
CA MET A 265 2.55 -17.09 8.71
C MET A 265 1.78 -17.53 9.95
N ASN A 266 2.20 -17.07 11.12
CA ASN A 266 1.53 -17.39 12.37
C ASN A 266 0.06 -16.95 12.33
N SER A 267 -0.22 -15.72 11.88
CA SER A 267 -1.60 -15.23 11.76
C SER A 267 -2.47 -16.07 10.81
N ALA A 268 -1.95 -16.40 9.62
CA ALA A 268 -2.65 -17.23 8.64
C ALA A 268 -2.94 -18.64 9.18
N LEU A 269 -1.95 -19.26 9.84
CA LEU A 269 -2.08 -20.59 10.44
C LEU A 269 -3.07 -20.61 11.60
N GLN A 270 -3.08 -19.58 12.45
CA GLN A 270 -4.05 -19.47 13.54
C GLN A 270 -5.48 -19.33 13.01
N CYS A 271 -5.69 -18.56 11.93
CA CYS A 271 -7.00 -18.45 11.31
C CYS A 271 -7.46 -19.81 10.74
N LEU A 272 -6.60 -20.51 10.00
CA LEU A 272 -6.92 -21.82 9.43
C LEU A 272 -7.13 -22.89 10.49
N SER A 273 -6.32 -22.91 11.55
CA SER A 273 -6.44 -23.84 12.68
C SER A 273 -7.81 -23.77 13.35
N ASN A 274 -8.48 -22.61 13.31
CA ASN A 274 -9.82 -22.42 13.87
C ASN A 274 -10.95 -22.64 12.84
N VAL A 275 -10.62 -23.04 11.60
CA VAL A 275 -11.60 -23.60 10.65
C VAL A 275 -11.86 -25.06 11.03
N ARG A 276 -12.81 -25.25 11.94
CA ARG A 276 -13.18 -26.54 12.55
C ARG A 276 -13.29 -27.69 11.54
N GLU A 277 -13.91 -27.46 10.39
CA GLU A 277 -14.11 -28.47 9.34
C GLU A 277 -12.78 -29.03 8.80
N LEU A 278 -11.79 -28.16 8.62
CA LEU A 278 -10.45 -28.56 8.19
C LEU A 278 -9.68 -29.21 9.34
N THR A 279 -9.74 -28.63 10.53
CA THR A 279 -9.03 -29.14 11.71
C THR A 279 -9.51 -30.53 12.09
N GLU A 280 -10.82 -30.78 12.14
CA GLU A 280 -11.41 -32.10 12.40
C GLU A 280 -10.98 -33.12 11.34
N TYR A 281 -10.93 -32.73 10.06
CA TYR A 281 -10.45 -33.59 8.99
C TYR A 281 -9.00 -34.07 9.18
N PHE A 282 -8.11 -33.19 9.64
CA PHE A 282 -6.72 -33.56 9.94
C PHE A 282 -6.61 -34.38 11.23
N LEU A 283 -7.27 -33.98 12.31
CA LEU A 283 -7.22 -34.65 13.61
C LEU A 283 -7.82 -36.06 13.58
N ASN A 284 -8.85 -36.29 12.76
CA ASN A 284 -9.44 -37.62 12.56
C ASN A 284 -8.60 -38.52 11.64
N GLY A 285 -7.50 -38.01 11.07
CA GLY A 285 -6.61 -38.77 10.19
C GLY A 285 -7.14 -38.97 8.77
N CYS A 286 -8.27 -38.36 8.39
CA CYS A 286 -8.89 -38.51 7.06
C CYS A 286 -7.92 -38.13 5.93
N TYR A 287 -7.08 -37.11 6.16
CA TYR A 287 -6.07 -36.66 5.20
C TYR A 287 -5.13 -37.77 4.70
N LYS A 288 -4.88 -38.81 5.50
CA LYS A 288 -3.98 -39.91 5.13
C LYS A 288 -4.45 -40.68 3.90
N HIS A 289 -5.77 -40.78 3.70
CA HIS A 289 -6.36 -41.47 2.56
C HIS A 289 -6.33 -40.61 1.28
N ASP A 290 -6.43 -39.29 1.43
CA ASP A 290 -6.52 -38.36 0.31
C ASP A 290 -5.14 -37.87 -0.20
N ILE A 291 -4.05 -38.17 0.53
CA ILE A 291 -2.69 -37.81 0.11
C ILE A 291 -2.41 -38.29 -1.32
N ASN A 292 -1.93 -37.36 -2.15
CA ASN A 292 -1.59 -37.60 -3.53
C ASN A 292 -0.11 -37.32 -3.79
N GLU A 293 0.72 -38.35 -3.62
CA GLU A 293 2.17 -38.25 -3.83
C GLU A 293 2.56 -38.12 -5.31
N GLU A 294 1.70 -38.57 -6.21
CA GLU A 294 1.96 -38.62 -7.66
C GLU A 294 1.61 -37.31 -8.37
N ASN A 295 0.89 -36.40 -7.71
CA ASN A 295 0.47 -35.15 -8.31
C ASN A 295 1.67 -34.23 -8.52
N VAL A 296 2.01 -34.00 -9.78
CA VAL A 296 3.13 -33.11 -10.19
C VAL A 296 2.93 -31.65 -9.82
N LEU A 297 1.69 -31.24 -9.52
CA LEU A 297 1.36 -29.89 -9.05
C LEU A 297 1.38 -29.79 -7.52
N GLY A 298 1.44 -30.92 -6.81
CA GLY A 298 1.55 -30.99 -5.36
C GLY A 298 3.00 -31.02 -4.87
N MET A 299 3.17 -31.22 -3.57
CA MET A 299 4.45 -31.29 -2.86
C MET A 299 4.68 -32.71 -2.32
N HIS A 300 4.23 -33.71 -3.08
CA HIS A 300 4.31 -35.14 -2.73
C HIS A 300 3.68 -35.49 -1.36
N GLY A 301 2.64 -34.75 -0.95
CA GLY A 301 1.99 -34.92 0.35
C GLY A 301 2.82 -34.41 1.54
N GLN A 302 3.98 -33.78 1.31
CA GLN A 302 4.86 -33.32 2.40
C GLN A 302 4.24 -32.13 3.14
N LEU A 303 3.58 -31.23 2.40
CA LEU A 303 2.94 -30.06 2.99
C LEU A 303 1.73 -30.48 3.82
N ALA A 304 0.88 -31.35 3.28
CA ALA A 304 -0.28 -31.87 4.02
C ALA A 304 0.12 -32.60 5.30
N ARG A 305 1.19 -33.41 5.29
CA ARG A 305 1.71 -34.07 6.50
C ARG A 305 2.27 -33.08 7.52
N ALA A 306 3.09 -32.12 7.07
CA ALA A 306 3.64 -31.10 7.97
C ALA A 306 2.54 -30.23 8.59
N TYR A 307 1.47 -29.94 7.84
CA TYR A 307 0.31 -29.23 8.35
C TYR A 307 -0.50 -30.08 9.34
N ALA A 308 -0.72 -31.37 9.04
CA ALA A 308 -1.38 -32.30 9.97
C ALA A 308 -0.64 -32.40 11.31
N ASP A 309 0.68 -32.57 11.28
CA ASP A 309 1.51 -32.62 12.48
C ASP A 309 1.41 -31.33 13.30
N LEU A 310 1.27 -30.18 12.64
CA LEU A 310 1.05 -28.89 13.30
C LEU A 310 -0.34 -28.84 13.95
N MET A 311 -1.40 -29.31 13.27
CA MET A 311 -2.76 -29.35 13.83
C MET A 311 -2.82 -30.24 15.06
N GLU A 312 -2.20 -31.43 15.03
CA GLU A 312 -2.11 -32.31 16.20
C GLU A 312 -1.43 -31.61 17.38
N GLN A 313 -0.33 -30.89 17.14
CA GLN A 313 0.39 -30.19 18.20
C GLN A 313 -0.37 -28.98 18.77
N LEU A 314 -1.09 -28.22 17.94
CA LEU A 314 -1.91 -27.10 18.39
C LEU A 314 -3.16 -27.54 19.18
N TRP A 315 -3.69 -28.74 18.87
CA TRP A 315 -4.95 -29.24 19.44
C TRP A 315 -4.79 -30.38 20.45
N ASN A 316 -3.57 -30.81 20.79
CA ASN A 316 -3.34 -31.82 21.83
C ASN A 316 -3.47 -31.29 23.28
N GLY A 317 -3.52 -29.98 23.48
CA GLY A 317 -3.63 -29.35 24.81
C GLY A 317 -2.39 -29.48 25.71
N SER A 318 -1.24 -29.87 25.17
CA SER A 318 -0.01 -30.10 25.93
C SER A 318 0.89 -28.85 26.00
N ASN A 319 0.81 -27.98 24.98
CA ASN A 319 1.74 -26.87 24.80
C ASN A 319 1.03 -25.51 24.90
N ARG A 320 1.68 -24.53 25.56
CA ARG A 320 1.22 -23.13 25.56
C ARG A 320 1.55 -22.42 24.25
N SER A 321 2.72 -22.69 23.70
CA SER A 321 3.21 -22.18 22.42
C SER A 321 4.11 -23.21 21.76
N MET A 322 4.30 -23.11 20.45
CA MET A 322 5.19 -23.99 19.69
C MET A 322 5.76 -23.31 18.45
N ALA A 323 6.92 -23.78 18.00
CA ALA A 323 7.57 -23.29 16.78
C ALA A 323 7.16 -24.12 15.54
N PRO A 324 6.56 -23.53 14.49
CA PRO A 324 6.15 -24.26 13.28
C PRO A 324 7.33 -24.56 12.33
N ARG A 325 8.48 -25.03 12.85
CA ARG A 325 9.74 -25.20 12.11
C ARG A 325 9.61 -26.17 10.94
N LYS A 326 8.95 -27.32 11.16
CA LYS A 326 8.75 -28.34 10.13
C LYS A 326 7.94 -27.80 8.96
N LEU A 327 6.85 -27.09 9.23
CA LEU A 327 6.01 -26.49 8.21
C LEU A 327 6.74 -25.37 7.47
N LYS A 328 7.46 -24.49 8.18
CA LYS A 328 8.30 -23.44 7.55
C LYS A 328 9.36 -24.05 6.63
N ALA A 329 10.03 -25.12 7.07
CA ALA A 329 11.05 -25.78 6.27
C ALA A 329 10.48 -26.34 4.96
N VAL A 330 9.32 -27.01 5.02
CA VAL A 330 8.64 -27.53 3.82
C VAL A 330 8.21 -26.37 2.91
N LEU A 331 7.57 -25.34 3.44
CA LEU A 331 7.18 -24.16 2.65
C LEU A 331 8.37 -23.49 1.95
N GLY A 332 9.49 -23.34 2.67
CA GLY A 332 10.71 -22.73 2.13
C GLY A 332 11.41 -23.57 1.05
N GLN A 333 11.16 -24.88 0.98
CA GLN A 333 11.70 -25.74 -0.08
C GLN A 333 11.00 -25.50 -1.42
N TYR A 334 9.69 -25.28 -1.41
CA TYR A 334 8.88 -25.13 -2.62
C TYR A 334 8.66 -23.66 -3.01
N VAL A 335 8.73 -22.74 -2.04
CA VAL A 335 8.50 -21.31 -2.27
C VAL A 335 9.66 -20.49 -1.73
N GLN A 336 10.55 -20.12 -2.66
CA GLN A 336 11.76 -19.36 -2.35
C GLN A 336 11.47 -18.00 -1.70
N GLN A 337 10.33 -17.37 -2.02
CA GLN A 337 9.98 -16.12 -1.36
C GLN A 337 9.72 -16.29 0.14
N PHE A 338 9.31 -17.47 0.63
CA PHE A 338 9.02 -17.70 2.06
C PHE A 338 10.18 -18.39 2.82
N SER A 339 11.30 -18.68 2.14
CA SER A 339 12.48 -19.30 2.75
C SER A 339 13.31 -18.31 3.58
N GLY A 340 13.25 -17.02 3.23
CA GLY A 340 13.95 -15.95 3.93
C GLY A 340 13.32 -15.55 5.28
N TYR A 341 13.90 -14.48 5.85
CA TYR A 341 13.45 -13.81 7.07
C TYR A 341 12.88 -12.43 6.76
N SER A 342 12.40 -12.20 5.54
CA SER A 342 11.68 -10.98 5.16
C SER A 342 10.21 -11.06 5.59
N GLN A 343 9.57 -9.90 5.71
CA GLN A 343 8.12 -9.84 5.87
C GLN A 343 7.41 -10.12 4.55
N HIS A 344 6.25 -10.76 4.62
CA HIS A 344 5.43 -11.13 3.47
C HIS A 344 3.95 -10.80 3.70
N ASP A 345 3.18 -10.88 2.63
CA ASP A 345 1.73 -10.75 2.68
C ASP A 345 1.10 -12.06 3.18
N SER A 346 0.35 -11.98 4.30
CA SER A 346 -0.35 -13.14 4.85
C SER A 346 -1.37 -13.74 3.87
N GLN A 347 -1.98 -12.93 2.99
CA GLN A 347 -2.92 -13.42 1.98
C GLN A 347 -2.22 -14.23 0.89
N GLU A 348 -1.02 -13.81 0.49
CA GLU A 348 -0.22 -14.52 -0.51
C GLU A 348 0.21 -15.89 0.01
N LEU A 349 0.72 -15.93 1.26
CA LEU A 349 1.01 -17.20 1.92
C LEU A 349 -0.25 -18.08 2.02
N LEU A 350 -1.38 -17.52 2.44
CA LEU A 350 -2.63 -18.26 2.57
C LEU A 350 -3.07 -18.86 1.23
N SER A 351 -2.94 -18.11 0.15
CA SER A 351 -3.24 -18.59 -1.21
C SER A 351 -2.35 -19.78 -1.57
N PHE A 352 -1.04 -19.67 -1.30
CA PHE A 352 -0.11 -20.76 -1.59
C PHE A 352 -0.35 -21.99 -0.73
N LEU A 353 -0.60 -21.79 0.57
CA LEU A 353 -0.84 -22.88 1.51
C LEU A 353 -2.13 -23.64 1.14
N LEU A 354 -3.21 -22.93 0.81
CA LEU A 354 -4.48 -23.56 0.42
C LEU A 354 -4.38 -24.30 -0.92
N ASP A 355 -3.68 -23.72 -1.90
CA ASP A 355 -3.41 -24.38 -3.18
C ASP A 355 -2.53 -25.62 -3.00
N GLY A 356 -1.44 -25.50 -2.23
CA GLY A 356 -0.57 -26.63 -1.91
C GLY A 356 -1.27 -27.75 -1.15
N LEU A 357 -2.10 -27.42 -0.15
CA LEU A 357 -2.93 -28.39 0.56
C LEU A 357 -3.99 -29.01 -0.36
N HIS A 358 -4.57 -28.22 -1.27
CA HIS A 358 -5.50 -28.73 -2.27
C HIS A 358 -4.82 -29.78 -3.15
N GLU A 359 -3.65 -29.46 -3.70
CA GLU A 359 -2.92 -30.33 -4.63
C GLU A 359 -2.39 -31.59 -3.93
N ASP A 360 -1.88 -31.48 -2.70
CA ASP A 360 -1.44 -32.63 -1.89
C ASP A 360 -2.59 -33.56 -1.50
N LEU A 361 -3.82 -33.05 -1.42
CA LEU A 361 -5.02 -33.80 -1.02
C LEU A 361 -6.01 -33.98 -2.17
N ASN A 362 -5.57 -33.77 -3.42
CA ASN A 362 -6.44 -33.90 -4.57
C ASN A 362 -6.72 -35.38 -4.83
N ARG A 363 -7.99 -35.77 -4.65
CA ARG A 363 -8.51 -37.12 -4.87
C ARG A 363 -8.42 -37.52 -6.34
N VAL A 364 -8.39 -36.54 -7.26
CA VAL A 364 -8.17 -36.77 -8.69
C VAL A 364 -6.69 -37.06 -8.96
N LYS A 365 -6.36 -38.32 -9.32
CA LYS A 365 -4.99 -38.72 -9.65
C LYS A 365 -4.53 -38.27 -11.05
N LYS A 366 -5.46 -38.21 -12.01
CA LYS A 366 -5.17 -37.83 -13.40
C LYS A 366 -6.01 -36.64 -13.83
N LYS A 367 -5.40 -35.46 -13.87
CA LYS A 367 -6.07 -34.24 -14.32
C LYS A 367 -6.34 -34.30 -15.82
N VAL A 368 -7.60 -34.10 -16.21
CA VAL A 368 -8.00 -33.94 -17.61
C VAL A 368 -8.20 -32.45 -17.87
N TYR A 369 -7.40 -31.86 -18.75
CA TYR A 369 -7.62 -30.48 -19.18
C TYR A 369 -8.79 -30.42 -20.15
N LEU A 370 -9.84 -29.70 -19.76
CA LEU A 370 -10.99 -29.42 -20.62
C LEU A 370 -11.12 -27.90 -20.76
N GLU A 371 -11.12 -27.41 -22.00
CA GLU A 371 -11.27 -25.98 -22.26
C GLU A 371 -12.72 -25.55 -21.97
N ALA A 372 -12.88 -24.56 -21.10
CA ALA A 372 -14.19 -24.01 -20.76
C ALA A 372 -14.83 -23.32 -21.97
N LYS A 373 -15.97 -23.84 -22.42
CA LYS A 373 -16.74 -23.27 -23.52
C LYS A 373 -17.47 -22.02 -23.05
N ASP A 374 -17.61 -21.04 -23.93
CA ASP A 374 -18.47 -19.88 -23.67
C ASP A 374 -19.93 -20.35 -23.49
N SER A 375 -20.70 -19.58 -22.75
CA SER A 375 -22.15 -19.79 -22.56
C SER A 375 -22.90 -20.02 -23.86
N GLY A 376 -22.54 -19.29 -24.94
CA GLY A 376 -23.18 -19.42 -26.25
C GLY A 376 -24.68 -19.12 -26.24
N GLY A 377 -25.16 -18.34 -25.25
CA GLY A 377 -26.58 -18.05 -25.05
C GLY A 377 -27.37 -19.13 -24.29
N ARG A 378 -26.70 -20.17 -23.78
CA ARG A 378 -27.32 -21.17 -22.90
C ARG A 378 -27.66 -20.55 -21.54
N PRO A 379 -28.64 -21.11 -20.79
CA PRO A 379 -28.99 -20.63 -19.46
C PRO A 379 -27.81 -20.72 -18.49
N ASP A 380 -27.60 -19.67 -17.70
CA ASP A 380 -26.50 -19.56 -16.74
C ASP A 380 -26.41 -20.78 -15.82
N SER A 381 -27.54 -21.29 -15.31
CA SER A 381 -27.56 -22.45 -14.42
C SER A 381 -26.98 -23.72 -15.03
N VAL A 382 -27.15 -23.91 -16.35
CA VAL A 382 -26.60 -25.09 -17.06
C VAL A 382 -25.10 -24.92 -17.25
N VAL A 383 -24.66 -23.73 -17.69
CA VAL A 383 -23.25 -23.44 -17.95
C VAL A 383 -22.44 -23.45 -16.66
N ALA A 384 -23.00 -22.92 -15.57
CA ALA A 384 -22.37 -22.92 -14.26
C ALA A 384 -22.20 -24.33 -13.70
N ALA A 385 -23.25 -25.18 -13.80
CA ALA A 385 -23.19 -26.57 -13.37
C ALA A 385 -22.17 -27.38 -14.18
N GLU A 386 -22.16 -27.22 -15.52
CA GLU A 386 -21.16 -27.85 -16.40
C GLU A 386 -19.74 -27.40 -16.02
N ALA A 387 -19.52 -26.09 -15.84
CA ALA A 387 -18.23 -25.55 -15.44
C ALA A 387 -17.77 -26.07 -14.07
N TRP A 388 -18.69 -26.21 -13.10
CA TRP A 388 -18.38 -26.77 -11.78
C TRP A 388 -18.02 -28.26 -11.85
N GLN A 389 -18.76 -29.04 -12.64
CA GLN A 389 -18.47 -30.46 -12.87
C GLN A 389 -17.11 -30.62 -13.56
N MET A 390 -16.83 -29.85 -14.60
CA MET A 390 -15.54 -29.85 -15.27
C MET A 390 -14.40 -29.47 -14.33
N TYR A 391 -14.63 -28.48 -13.45
CA TYR A 391 -13.67 -28.10 -12.43
C TYR A 391 -13.40 -29.26 -11.45
N LYS A 392 -14.45 -29.93 -10.96
CA LYS A 392 -14.35 -31.09 -10.06
C LYS A 392 -13.65 -32.30 -10.69
N MET A 393 -13.72 -32.48 -12.01
CA MET A 393 -13.00 -33.56 -12.72
C MET A 393 -11.48 -33.45 -12.62
N GLY A 394 -10.94 -32.25 -12.34
CA GLY A 394 -9.50 -32.03 -12.12
C GLY A 394 -9.13 -31.67 -10.68
N ASN A 395 -10.11 -31.27 -9.88
CA ASN A 395 -9.90 -30.65 -8.57
C ASN A 395 -10.98 -31.13 -7.60
N ASP A 396 -10.64 -32.14 -6.80
CA ASP A 396 -11.53 -32.67 -5.77
C ASP A 396 -10.74 -32.90 -4.49
N SER A 397 -10.95 -32.07 -3.47
CA SER A 397 -10.29 -32.20 -2.17
C SER A 397 -11.09 -31.53 -1.08
N VAL A 398 -10.70 -31.77 0.17
CA VAL A 398 -11.30 -31.10 1.34
C VAL A 398 -11.28 -29.57 1.25
N ILE A 399 -10.28 -28.99 0.57
CA ILE A 399 -10.20 -27.54 0.34
C ILE A 399 -11.30 -27.08 -0.62
N VAL A 400 -11.54 -27.84 -1.70
CA VAL A 400 -12.63 -27.56 -2.66
C VAL A 400 -13.98 -27.68 -1.97
N ASP A 401 -14.15 -28.69 -1.12
CA ASP A 401 -15.41 -28.99 -0.44
C ASP A 401 -15.86 -27.83 0.47
N TYR A 402 -14.93 -27.24 1.23
CA TYR A 402 -15.27 -26.24 2.25
C TYR A 402 -14.97 -24.79 1.88
N LEU A 403 -13.99 -24.53 1.01
CA LEU A 403 -13.49 -23.18 0.75
C LEU A 403 -13.77 -22.68 -0.67
N HIS A 404 -14.11 -23.55 -1.62
CA HIS A 404 -14.31 -23.13 -3.01
C HIS A 404 -15.75 -22.77 -3.33
N GLY A 405 -15.94 -21.57 -3.89
CA GLY A 405 -17.18 -21.11 -4.50
C GLY A 405 -17.04 -20.93 -6.00
N GLN A 406 -18.03 -20.30 -6.61
CA GLN A 406 -18.07 -19.99 -8.04
C GLN A 406 -18.50 -18.53 -8.28
N LEU A 407 -17.79 -17.83 -9.17
CA LEU A 407 -18.12 -16.50 -9.67
C LEU A 407 -18.68 -16.61 -11.09
N LYS A 408 -19.55 -15.66 -11.46
CA LYS A 408 -19.97 -15.43 -12.85
C LYS A 408 -19.21 -14.22 -13.40
N SER A 409 -18.37 -14.47 -14.41
CA SER A 409 -17.62 -13.44 -15.14
C SER A 409 -18.36 -13.07 -16.42
N THR A 410 -18.82 -11.82 -16.52
CA THR A 410 -19.47 -11.29 -17.74
C THR A 410 -18.57 -10.25 -18.40
N VAL A 411 -18.17 -10.48 -19.65
CA VAL A 411 -17.34 -9.55 -20.44
C VAL A 411 -18.10 -9.11 -21.68
N VAL A 412 -18.16 -7.80 -21.92
CA VAL A 412 -18.90 -7.21 -23.05
C VAL A 412 -17.96 -6.42 -23.95
N CYS A 413 -17.90 -6.83 -25.22
CA CYS A 413 -17.13 -6.13 -26.24
C CYS A 413 -17.76 -4.76 -26.57
N PRO A 414 -17.00 -3.65 -26.60
CA PRO A 414 -17.55 -2.34 -26.93
C PRO A 414 -17.88 -2.22 -28.42
N GLN A 415 -17.16 -2.94 -29.30
CA GLN A 415 -17.30 -2.86 -30.76
C GLN A 415 -18.46 -3.72 -31.26
N CYS A 416 -18.38 -5.06 -31.10
CA CYS A 416 -19.38 -5.98 -31.63
C CYS A 416 -20.52 -6.33 -30.67
N LYS A 417 -20.51 -5.77 -29.45
CA LYS A 417 -21.48 -6.03 -28.37
C LYS A 417 -21.63 -7.51 -27.97
N PHE A 418 -20.69 -8.36 -28.37
CA PHE A 418 -20.64 -9.75 -27.93
C PHE A 418 -20.46 -9.82 -26.41
N VAL A 419 -21.32 -10.62 -25.78
CA VAL A 419 -21.30 -10.91 -24.35
C VAL A 419 -20.74 -12.31 -24.17
N SER A 420 -19.60 -12.40 -23.49
CA SER A 420 -18.97 -13.65 -23.10
C SER A 420 -19.22 -13.87 -21.61
N VAL A 421 -19.73 -15.06 -21.26
CA VAL A 421 -20.04 -15.43 -19.87
C VAL A 421 -19.27 -16.69 -19.51
N LYS A 422 -18.54 -16.63 -18.41
CA LYS A 422 -17.78 -17.74 -17.84
C LYS A 422 -18.09 -17.89 -16.35
N PHE A 423 -17.90 -19.09 -15.84
CA PHE A 423 -18.06 -19.40 -14.43
C PHE A 423 -16.75 -19.95 -13.88
N ASP A 424 -16.14 -19.19 -12.97
CA ASP A 424 -14.78 -19.43 -12.49
C ASP A 424 -14.82 -19.78 -11.00
N PRO A 425 -14.10 -20.82 -10.56
CA PRO A 425 -13.99 -21.15 -9.13
C PRO A 425 -13.18 -20.08 -8.39
N PHE A 426 -13.44 -19.91 -7.10
CA PHE A 426 -12.63 -19.05 -6.23
C PHE A 426 -12.45 -19.68 -4.85
N CYS A 427 -11.28 -19.44 -4.22
CA CYS A 427 -10.98 -19.82 -2.84
C CYS A 427 -11.07 -18.62 -1.87
N PHE A 428 -10.91 -17.40 -2.39
CA PHE A 428 -10.98 -16.15 -1.63
C PHE A 428 -11.71 -15.06 -2.42
N LEU A 429 -12.38 -14.15 -1.70
CA LEU A 429 -12.90 -12.91 -2.26
C LEU A 429 -12.00 -11.75 -1.86
N SER A 430 -11.19 -11.27 -2.80
CA SER A 430 -10.32 -10.11 -2.58
C SER A 430 -11.06 -8.82 -2.92
N LEU A 431 -11.75 -8.26 -1.92
CA LEU A 431 -12.62 -7.10 -2.06
C LEU A 431 -11.80 -5.80 -2.16
N PRO A 432 -12.07 -4.96 -3.17
CA PRO A 432 -11.48 -3.62 -3.24
C PRO A 432 -12.06 -2.74 -2.13
N LEU A 433 -11.21 -1.93 -1.52
CA LEU A 433 -11.66 -0.84 -0.66
C LEU A 433 -11.88 0.42 -1.50
N PRO A 434 -12.75 1.33 -1.04
CA PRO A 434 -12.82 2.65 -1.63
C PRO A 434 -11.43 3.34 -1.57
N PRO A 435 -11.02 4.02 -2.65
CA PRO A 435 -9.70 4.65 -2.71
C PRO A 435 -9.57 5.70 -1.60
N LYS A 436 -8.36 5.80 -1.02
CA LYS A 436 -8.02 6.85 -0.06
C LYS A 436 -8.15 8.20 -0.76
N GLU A 437 -9.04 9.07 -0.28
CA GLU A 437 -9.19 10.40 -0.85
C GLU A 437 -7.91 11.21 -0.61
N ARG A 438 -7.15 11.49 -1.68
CA ARG A 438 -5.98 12.36 -1.61
C ARG A 438 -6.45 13.81 -1.49
N ILE A 439 -5.99 14.47 -0.42
CA ILE A 439 -6.20 15.90 -0.22
C ILE A 439 -5.16 16.65 -1.05
N HIS A 440 -5.64 17.43 -2.01
CA HIS A 440 -4.85 18.33 -2.84
C HIS A 440 -4.90 19.73 -2.23
N LYS A 441 -3.73 20.34 -2.07
CA LYS A 441 -3.61 21.75 -1.70
C LYS A 441 -3.65 22.58 -2.98
N ILE A 442 -4.78 23.23 -3.23
CA ILE A 442 -4.97 24.07 -4.41
C ILE A 442 -4.88 25.53 -4.03
N VAL A 443 -4.06 26.27 -4.75
CA VAL A 443 -3.99 27.73 -4.65
C VAL A 443 -4.91 28.33 -5.70
N MET A 444 -5.89 29.12 -5.26
CA MET A 444 -6.74 29.92 -6.13
C MET A 444 -6.60 31.41 -5.81
N THR A 445 -6.86 32.26 -6.79
CA THR A 445 -6.85 33.72 -6.60
C THR A 445 -8.26 34.30 -6.74
N LEU A 446 -8.77 34.92 -5.68
CA LEU A 446 -9.99 35.72 -5.73
C LEU A 446 -9.68 37.10 -6.30
N VAL A 447 -10.39 37.44 -7.37
CA VAL A 447 -10.46 38.78 -7.96
C VAL A 447 -11.77 39.43 -7.50
N PRO A 448 -11.74 40.40 -6.58
CA PRO A 448 -12.94 41.07 -6.09
C PRO A 448 -13.56 41.95 -7.18
N LEU A 449 -14.86 42.24 -7.08
CA LEU A 449 -15.60 43.14 -7.99
C LEU A 449 -15.30 44.62 -7.74
N ASN A 450 -14.96 44.96 -6.49
CA ASN A 450 -14.58 46.30 -6.09
C ASN A 450 -13.06 46.45 -6.21
N PRO A 451 -12.55 47.40 -7.02
CA PRO A 451 -11.11 47.61 -7.22
C PRO A 451 -10.38 48.12 -5.97
N ASP A 452 -11.09 48.67 -4.98
CA ASP A 452 -10.49 49.10 -3.71
C ASP A 452 -10.19 47.92 -2.77
N ARG A 453 -10.66 46.72 -3.10
CA ARG A 453 -10.35 45.50 -2.34
C ARG A 453 -9.11 44.82 -2.92
N LYS A 454 -8.18 44.45 -2.04
CA LYS A 454 -7.01 43.65 -2.41
C LYS A 454 -7.41 42.27 -2.90
N TRP A 455 -6.64 41.72 -3.84
CA TRP A 455 -6.81 40.34 -4.27
C TRP A 455 -6.43 39.40 -3.12
N VAL A 456 -7.13 38.27 -3.05
CA VAL A 456 -6.95 37.30 -1.98
C VAL A 456 -6.50 35.97 -2.57
N LYS A 457 -5.41 35.42 -2.06
CA LYS A 457 -4.93 34.10 -2.42
C LYS A 457 -5.52 33.10 -1.44
N TYR A 458 -6.42 32.25 -1.94
CA TYR A 458 -7.02 31.19 -1.16
C TYR A 458 -6.26 29.89 -1.35
N THR A 459 -5.72 29.37 -0.26
CA THR A 459 -5.26 27.99 -0.18
C THR A 459 -6.44 27.14 0.23
N VAL A 460 -6.87 26.22 -0.64
CA VAL A 460 -8.02 25.36 -0.40
C VAL A 460 -7.57 23.92 -0.45
N LEU A 461 -7.81 23.20 0.64
CA LEU A 461 -7.64 21.76 0.66
C LEU A 461 -8.85 21.16 -0.06
N VAL A 462 -8.67 20.32 -1.06
CA VAL A 462 -9.76 19.68 -1.81
C VAL A 462 -9.46 18.22 -2.13
N THR A 463 -10.47 17.37 -2.30
CA THR A 463 -10.30 16.04 -2.89
C THR A 463 -10.76 16.05 -4.34
N PHE A 464 -10.52 14.97 -5.10
CA PHE A 464 -11.08 14.85 -6.46
C PHE A 464 -12.61 14.86 -6.48
N ASN A 465 -13.26 14.59 -5.35
CA ASN A 465 -14.72 14.63 -5.21
C ASN A 465 -15.25 16.02 -4.80
N THR A 466 -14.39 16.94 -4.37
CA THR A 466 -14.81 18.30 -3.97
C THR A 466 -15.24 19.11 -5.18
N MET A 467 -16.52 19.47 -5.19
CA MET A 467 -17.15 20.19 -6.29
C MET A 467 -17.03 21.71 -6.11
N VAL A 468 -16.99 22.45 -7.21
CA VAL A 468 -16.92 23.93 -7.22
C VAL A 468 -18.02 24.57 -6.37
N LYS A 469 -19.24 24.01 -6.34
CA LYS A 469 -20.34 24.52 -5.50
C LYS A 469 -20.02 24.54 -4.02
N GLU A 470 -19.27 23.56 -3.52
CA GLU A 470 -18.89 23.44 -2.11
C GLU A 470 -17.86 24.50 -1.75
N VAL A 471 -16.85 24.67 -2.60
CA VAL A 471 -15.83 25.71 -2.48
C VAL A 471 -16.47 27.10 -2.54
N ARG A 472 -17.41 27.32 -3.47
CA ARG A 472 -18.17 28.59 -3.54
C ARG A 472 -18.94 28.85 -2.27
N ALA A 473 -19.63 27.84 -1.72
CA ALA A 473 -20.35 27.99 -0.47
C ALA A 473 -19.44 28.33 0.72
N LEU A 474 -18.22 27.79 0.76
CA LEU A 474 -17.20 28.14 1.77
C LEU A 474 -16.70 29.57 1.60
N MET A 475 -16.42 30.00 0.37
CA MET A 475 -16.04 31.37 0.07
C MET A 475 -17.14 32.36 0.49
N ARG A 476 -18.42 32.05 0.22
CA ARG A 476 -19.56 32.89 0.61
C ARG A 476 -19.76 33.07 2.12
N LYS A 477 -19.32 32.09 2.92
CA LYS A 477 -19.35 32.18 4.39
C LYS A 477 -18.35 33.20 4.95
N GLN A 478 -17.37 33.62 4.15
CA GLN A 478 -16.49 34.72 4.53
C GLN A 478 -17.30 36.02 4.53
N SER A 479 -17.26 36.75 5.64
CA SER A 479 -18.04 37.97 5.88
C SER A 479 -17.89 39.04 4.78
N ALA A 480 -16.75 39.04 4.08
CA ALA A 480 -16.48 39.97 2.98
C ALA A 480 -17.16 39.62 1.64
N LEU A 481 -17.59 38.37 1.43
CA LEU A 481 -18.06 37.87 0.12
C LEU A 481 -19.59 37.71 0.02
N GLY A 482 -20.28 37.43 1.14
CA GLY A 482 -21.74 37.35 1.18
C GLY A 482 -22.36 36.44 0.10
N ASN A 483 -23.51 36.84 -0.47
CA ASN A 483 -24.18 36.11 -1.56
C ASN A 483 -23.70 36.50 -2.97
N SER A 484 -22.51 37.06 -3.10
CA SER A 484 -21.97 37.49 -4.39
C SER A 484 -21.87 36.34 -5.40
N LEU A 485 -22.00 36.68 -6.69
CA LEU A 485 -21.80 35.74 -7.78
C LEU A 485 -20.30 35.58 -8.04
N ILE A 486 -19.79 34.37 -7.81
CA ILE A 486 -18.37 34.02 -7.97
C ILE A 486 -18.23 32.96 -9.07
N LEU A 487 -17.47 33.28 -10.12
CA LEU A 487 -17.16 32.38 -11.22
C LEU A 487 -15.75 31.80 -11.06
N PHE A 488 -15.65 30.48 -11.15
CA PHE A 488 -14.38 29.77 -11.10
C PHE A 488 -13.86 29.56 -12.51
N VAL A 489 -12.61 29.91 -12.70
CA VAL A 489 -12.00 30.09 -14.01
C VAL A 489 -10.66 29.40 -14.04
N VAL A 490 -10.43 28.58 -15.07
CA VAL A 490 -9.15 27.93 -15.33
C VAL A 490 -8.40 28.74 -16.38
N LEU A 491 -7.24 29.24 -15.99
CA LEU A 491 -6.27 29.83 -16.91
C LEU A 491 -5.17 28.81 -17.19
N HIS A 492 -4.87 28.57 -18.45
CA HIS A 492 -3.71 27.77 -18.86
C HIS A 492 -2.72 28.70 -19.56
N ASN A 493 -1.46 28.70 -19.12
CA ASN A 493 -0.45 29.62 -19.65
C ASN A 493 -0.95 31.08 -19.71
N LYS A 494 -1.64 31.51 -18.64
CA LYS A 494 -2.25 32.85 -18.47
C LYS A 494 -3.40 33.21 -19.44
N ALA A 495 -3.88 32.28 -20.26
CA ALA A 495 -5.05 32.46 -21.12
C ALA A 495 -6.30 31.80 -20.52
N LEU A 496 -7.47 32.44 -20.66
CA LEU A 496 -8.75 31.84 -20.28
C LEU A 496 -9.03 30.60 -21.15
N VAL A 497 -9.08 29.43 -20.52
CA VAL A 497 -9.43 28.18 -21.22
C VAL A 497 -10.85 27.75 -20.90
N ARG A 498 -11.29 27.95 -19.66
CA ARG A 498 -12.54 27.35 -19.18
C ARG A 498 -13.13 28.11 -18.01
N ILE A 499 -14.46 28.22 -18.00
CA ILE A 499 -15.26 28.58 -16.83
C ILE A 499 -15.86 27.29 -16.28
N MET A 500 -15.67 27.06 -14.97
CA MET A 500 -16.09 25.83 -14.30
C MET A 500 -17.54 25.91 -13.83
N ASN A 501 -18.28 24.83 -14.06
CA ASN A 501 -19.63 24.63 -13.51
C ASN A 501 -19.58 24.12 -12.06
N ASP A 502 -20.72 24.18 -11.40
CA ASP A 502 -20.92 23.82 -9.99
C ASP A 502 -20.59 22.37 -9.65
N ASP A 503 -20.83 21.46 -10.58
CA ASP A 503 -20.63 20.00 -10.43
C ASP A 503 -19.26 19.53 -10.96
N GLU A 504 -18.33 20.45 -11.20
CA GLU A 504 -16.96 20.12 -11.60
C GLU A 504 -16.03 20.02 -10.39
N SER A 505 -15.08 19.08 -10.48
CA SER A 505 -14.03 18.90 -9.48
C SER A 505 -12.95 19.98 -9.62
N LEU A 506 -12.63 20.65 -8.52
CA LEU A 506 -11.56 21.65 -8.47
C LEU A 506 -10.17 21.00 -8.69
N ALA A 507 -9.95 19.82 -8.11
CA ALA A 507 -8.69 19.09 -8.22
C ALA A 507 -8.43 18.56 -9.63
N ALA A 508 -9.45 18.07 -10.32
CA ALA A 508 -9.31 17.64 -11.71
C ALA A 508 -8.84 18.78 -12.61
N ALA A 509 -9.39 19.99 -12.45
CA ALA A 509 -9.00 21.16 -13.22
C ALA A 509 -7.57 21.65 -12.91
N TYR A 510 -7.12 21.52 -11.66
CA TYR A 510 -5.78 21.93 -11.22
C TYR A 510 -4.67 20.92 -11.59
N SER A 511 -5.01 19.64 -11.77
CA SER A 511 -4.03 18.56 -12.00
C SER A 511 -3.19 18.68 -13.28
N MET A 512 -3.57 19.55 -14.23
CA MET A 512 -2.83 19.76 -15.47
C MET A 512 -1.68 20.76 -15.26
N PRO A 513 -0.48 20.51 -15.83
CA PRO A 513 0.65 21.44 -15.73
C PRO A 513 0.29 22.84 -16.23
N LEU A 514 0.77 23.89 -15.55
CA LEU A 514 0.58 25.31 -15.89
C LEU A 514 -0.86 25.84 -15.72
N ASN A 515 -1.80 25.06 -15.20
CA ASN A 515 -3.14 25.55 -14.88
C ASN A 515 -3.14 26.40 -13.61
N GLN A 516 -3.86 27.52 -13.65
CA GLN A 516 -4.12 28.39 -12.50
C GLN A 516 -5.62 28.60 -12.36
N ILE A 517 -6.13 28.59 -11.12
CA ILE A 517 -7.55 28.76 -10.84
C ILE A 517 -7.78 30.16 -10.26
N TYR A 518 -8.70 30.90 -10.89
CA TYR A 518 -9.14 32.21 -10.45
C TYR A 518 -10.63 32.16 -10.08
N ALA A 519 -11.01 32.85 -9.02
CA ALA A 519 -12.38 33.06 -8.61
C ALA A 519 -12.73 34.54 -8.84
N TYR A 520 -13.56 34.86 -9.82
CA TYR A 520 -13.97 36.24 -10.11
C TYR A 520 -15.31 36.55 -9.45
N GLN A 521 -15.33 37.57 -8.60
CA GLN A 521 -16.58 38.16 -8.15
C GLN A 521 -17.12 39.05 -9.28
N VAL A 522 -18.27 38.68 -9.85
CA VAL A 522 -18.83 39.37 -11.04
C VAL A 522 -20.11 40.16 -10.76
N ALA A 523 -20.78 39.88 -9.66
CA ALA A 523 -21.97 40.61 -9.20
C ALA A 523 -22.04 40.58 -7.66
N ASP A 524 -22.54 41.65 -7.07
CA ASP A 524 -22.81 41.72 -5.63
C ASP A 524 -24.14 41.04 -5.27
N ALA A 525 -24.34 40.77 -3.98
CA ALA A 525 -25.53 40.09 -3.48
C ALA A 525 -26.88 40.77 -3.81
N ASN A 526 -26.85 42.07 -4.11
CA ASN A 526 -28.03 42.89 -4.37
C ASN A 526 -28.35 43.04 -5.87
N ASP A 527 -27.49 42.53 -6.76
CA ASP A 527 -27.67 42.69 -8.21
C ASP A 527 -28.75 41.74 -8.73
N THR A 528 -29.62 42.26 -9.60
CA THR A 528 -30.65 41.44 -10.27
C THR A 528 -30.00 40.62 -11.38
N ILE A 529 -29.80 39.32 -11.14
CA ILE A 529 -29.16 38.43 -12.11
C ILE A 529 -30.18 38.00 -13.17
N THR A 530 -29.97 38.41 -14.42
CA THR A 530 -30.74 37.92 -15.58
C THR A 530 -30.06 36.67 -16.15
N SER A 531 -30.86 35.63 -16.46
CA SER A 531 -30.38 34.43 -17.16
C SER A 531 -30.75 34.53 -18.64
N PRO A 532 -29.82 34.23 -19.58
CA PRO A 532 -28.43 33.79 -19.35
C PRO A 532 -27.48 34.95 -18.97
N LEU A 533 -26.42 34.61 -18.22
CA LEU A 533 -25.37 35.56 -17.81
C LEU A 533 -24.60 36.09 -19.02
N ASN A 534 -24.45 37.41 -19.10
CA ASN A 534 -23.68 38.09 -20.15
C ASN A 534 -22.33 38.53 -19.58
N ILE A 535 -21.22 38.05 -20.14
CA ILE A 535 -19.87 38.29 -19.60
C ILE A 535 -18.95 38.84 -20.68
N ILE A 536 -18.18 39.87 -20.32
CA ILE A 536 -17.09 40.41 -21.13
C ILE A 536 -15.76 39.95 -20.54
N GLN A 537 -14.91 39.36 -21.38
CA GLN A 537 -13.50 39.14 -21.11
C GLN A 537 -12.68 40.25 -21.76
N VAL A 538 -11.74 40.87 -21.05
CA VAL A 538 -10.80 41.84 -21.63
C VAL A 538 -9.42 41.21 -21.84
N ARG A 539 -8.82 41.42 -23.02
CA ARG A 539 -7.46 40.95 -23.39
C ARG A 539 -6.61 42.10 -23.94
N ASN A 540 -5.29 42.05 -23.74
CA ASN A 540 -4.33 42.96 -24.38
C ASN A 540 -3.69 42.33 -25.63
N GLN A 541 -3.67 43.05 -26.77
CA GLN A 541 -3.13 42.56 -28.04
C GLN A 541 -1.59 42.60 -28.12
N LEU A 542 -0.91 43.54 -27.44
CA LEU A 542 0.54 43.77 -27.61
C LEU A 542 1.45 42.81 -26.83
N VAL A 543 0.87 41.88 -26.07
CA VAL A 543 1.63 40.95 -25.23
C VAL A 543 2.00 39.72 -26.06
N THR A 544 3.22 39.75 -26.62
CA THR A 544 3.87 38.52 -27.07
C THR A 544 4.10 37.62 -25.86
N SER A 545 3.88 36.32 -26.04
CA SER A 545 3.72 35.26 -25.01
C SER A 545 4.74 35.15 -23.85
N LYS A 546 5.77 36.00 -23.76
CA LYS A 546 6.84 35.88 -22.76
C LYS A 546 6.83 36.93 -21.65
N ASP A 547 6.39 38.17 -21.87
CA ASP A 547 6.53 39.22 -20.85
C ASP A 547 5.23 40.03 -20.60
N VAL A 548 4.60 39.72 -19.46
CA VAL A 548 3.74 40.58 -18.62
C VAL A 548 2.38 41.07 -19.19
N VAL A 549 1.33 40.32 -18.76
CA VAL A 549 0.00 40.74 -18.23
C VAL A 549 -1.19 40.90 -19.19
N THR A 550 -2.17 40.00 -19.02
CA THR A 550 -3.54 40.36 -18.59
C THR A 550 -4.20 39.14 -17.98
N VAL A 551 -4.38 39.14 -16.65
CA VAL A 551 -5.39 38.27 -16.03
C VAL A 551 -6.74 38.71 -16.61
N PRO A 552 -7.53 37.83 -17.24
CA PRO A 552 -8.72 38.23 -17.98
C PRO A 552 -9.76 38.85 -17.03
N LEU A 553 -10.03 40.15 -17.18
CA LEU A 553 -11.08 40.80 -16.39
C LEU A 553 -12.44 40.29 -16.87
N LEU A 554 -13.20 39.67 -15.98
CA LEU A 554 -14.57 39.23 -16.24
C LEU A 554 -15.56 40.25 -15.67
N MET A 555 -16.46 40.75 -16.53
CA MET A 555 -17.49 41.71 -16.13
C MET A 555 -18.87 41.26 -16.57
N MET A 556 -19.86 41.40 -15.70
CA MET A 556 -21.26 41.13 -16.02
C MET A 556 -21.88 42.31 -16.77
N VAL A 557 -22.72 42.01 -17.76
CA VAL A 557 -23.51 43.01 -18.50
C VAL A 557 -25.00 42.85 -18.12
N PRO A 558 -25.67 43.90 -17.62
CA PRO A 558 -27.05 43.81 -17.11
C PRO A 558 -28.09 43.38 -18.16
N SER A 559 -27.91 43.81 -19.41
CA SER A 559 -28.79 43.49 -20.53
C SER A 559 -28.00 43.14 -21.80
N PRO A 560 -28.48 42.20 -22.65
CA PRO A 560 -27.89 41.99 -23.96
C PRO A 560 -27.88 43.27 -24.81
N ASP A 561 -28.90 44.10 -24.69
CA ASP A 561 -29.04 45.33 -25.50
C ASP A 561 -28.08 46.44 -25.06
N SER A 562 -27.44 46.32 -23.89
CA SER A 562 -26.51 47.33 -23.38
C SER A 562 -25.07 47.17 -23.90
N LEU A 563 -24.78 46.15 -24.72
CA LEU A 563 -23.45 45.98 -25.28
C LEU A 563 -23.25 46.84 -26.52
N SER A 564 -22.72 48.05 -26.33
CA SER A 564 -22.39 49.00 -27.39
C SER A 564 -20.97 49.54 -27.25
N SER A 565 -20.48 50.23 -28.28
CA SER A 565 -19.24 51.02 -28.18
C SER A 565 -19.26 51.95 -26.97
N ASP A 566 -20.38 52.62 -26.73
CA ASP A 566 -20.55 53.57 -25.63
C ASP A 566 -20.46 52.88 -24.26
N PHE A 567 -20.95 51.63 -24.15
CA PHE A 567 -20.81 50.83 -22.94
C PHE A 567 -19.36 50.38 -22.71
N ILE A 568 -18.64 50.02 -23.78
CA ILE A 568 -17.22 49.70 -23.66
C ILE A 568 -16.45 50.93 -23.17
N THR A 569 -16.66 52.08 -23.81
CA THR A 569 -15.98 53.32 -23.44
C THR A 569 -16.40 53.85 -22.06
N GLY A 570 -17.68 53.75 -21.72
CA GLY A 570 -18.27 54.31 -20.51
C GLY A 570 -18.27 53.40 -19.29
N SER A 571 -18.08 52.07 -19.44
CA SER A 571 -18.17 51.12 -18.33
C SER A 571 -17.01 50.11 -18.29
N VAL A 572 -16.50 49.65 -19.44
CA VAL A 572 -15.40 48.67 -19.50
C VAL A 572 -14.04 49.36 -19.32
N LEU A 573 -13.77 50.44 -20.06
CA LEU A 573 -12.50 51.19 -19.96
C LEU A 573 -12.23 51.81 -18.58
N PRO A 574 -13.21 52.46 -17.91
CA PRO A 574 -12.99 53.02 -16.58
C PRO A 574 -12.61 51.94 -15.58
N ARG A 575 -13.25 50.76 -15.65
CA ARG A 575 -12.90 49.63 -14.78
C ARG A 575 -11.50 49.11 -15.03
N ILE A 576 -11.08 48.96 -16.29
CA ILE A 576 -9.70 48.55 -16.58
C ILE A 576 -8.70 49.53 -15.96
N ARG A 577 -8.96 50.84 -16.06
CA ARG A 577 -8.13 51.86 -15.40
C ARG A 577 -8.15 51.71 -13.88
N GLU A 578 -9.30 51.53 -13.26
CA GLU A 578 -9.40 51.35 -11.81
C GLU A 578 -8.64 50.12 -11.30
N TYR A 579 -8.70 49.00 -12.02
CA TYR A 579 -8.04 47.75 -11.62
C TYR A 579 -6.52 47.75 -11.84
N PHE A 580 -6.04 48.47 -12.85
CA PHE A 580 -4.66 48.34 -13.31
C PHE A 580 -3.83 49.64 -13.25
N ALA A 581 -4.44 50.80 -12.99
CA ALA A 581 -3.76 52.12 -13.03
C ALA A 581 -3.71 52.89 -11.69
N LYS A 582 -4.31 52.37 -10.60
CA LYS A 582 -4.26 53.04 -9.27
C LYS A 582 -2.89 52.82 -8.59
N ASP A 583 -1.92 53.71 -8.82
CA ASP A 583 -1.36 54.68 -7.85
C ASP A 583 -0.08 55.36 -8.38
N HIS A 584 -0.18 56.60 -8.87
CA HIS A 584 0.96 57.53 -8.98
C HIS A 584 0.84 58.70 -7.97
N LYS A 585 -0.14 58.67 -7.04
CA LYS A 585 -0.48 59.81 -6.17
C LYS A 585 -0.13 59.63 -4.68
N ARG A 586 0.86 58.81 -4.35
CA ARG A 586 1.36 58.65 -2.97
C ARG A 586 2.85 58.93 -2.81
N SER A 587 3.30 60.08 -3.30
CA SER A 587 4.53 60.74 -2.82
C SER A 587 4.48 62.22 -3.17
N ASN A 588 3.82 63.02 -2.33
CA ASN A 588 4.07 64.46 -2.26
C ASN A 588 3.79 64.92 -0.83
N GLU A 589 4.70 64.56 0.06
CA GLU A 589 5.08 65.46 1.14
C GLU A 589 6.58 65.74 0.99
N GLU A 590 6.85 67.03 0.80
CA GLU A 590 8.12 67.75 1.00
C GLU A 590 9.26 67.48 0.02
N THR A 591 9.31 68.29 -1.05
CA THR A 591 10.52 69.08 -1.37
C THR A 591 10.17 70.24 -2.30
N ASN A 592 10.54 71.45 -1.87
CA ASN A 592 10.44 72.69 -2.63
C ASN A 592 11.24 72.62 -3.95
N GLY A 593 10.69 73.19 -5.03
CA GLY A 593 11.49 73.68 -6.14
C GLY A 593 10.83 73.64 -7.52
N CYS A 594 10.30 74.79 -7.94
CA CYS A 594 10.29 75.34 -9.31
C CYS A 594 10.07 74.40 -10.52
N ASN A 595 8.90 74.49 -11.17
CA ASN A 595 8.75 75.05 -12.53
C ASN A 595 7.30 74.90 -13.02
N GLU A 596 6.64 76.04 -13.22
CA GLU A 596 5.41 76.15 -14.01
C GLU A 596 5.80 76.00 -15.50
N HIS A 597 5.71 74.80 -16.05
CA HIS A 597 5.54 74.52 -17.49
C HIS A 597 5.54 73.00 -17.66
N ASP A 598 4.36 72.36 -17.62
CA ASP A 598 4.04 71.06 -18.28
C ASP A 598 2.69 70.48 -17.79
N VAL A 599 1.63 71.30 -17.76
CA VAL A 599 0.27 70.84 -17.38
C VAL A 599 -0.54 70.33 -18.60
N ALA A 600 0.08 70.13 -19.76
CA ALA A 600 -0.64 69.88 -21.02
C ALA A 600 -0.40 68.52 -21.68
N THR A 601 0.31 67.57 -21.05
CA THR A 601 0.66 66.27 -21.67
C THR A 601 0.32 65.03 -20.84
N GLU A 602 -0.27 65.16 -19.65
CA GLU A 602 -0.63 63.98 -18.82
C GLU A 602 -1.95 63.29 -19.24
N ASP A 603 -2.84 63.94 -19.98
CA ASP A 603 -4.13 63.37 -20.41
C ASP A 603 -4.04 62.46 -21.66
N LEU A 604 -2.86 62.35 -22.29
CA LEU A 604 -2.66 61.59 -23.54
C LEU A 604 -2.06 60.19 -23.35
N LEU A 605 -1.82 59.76 -22.11
CA LEU A 605 -1.33 58.41 -21.83
C LEU A 605 -2.50 57.57 -21.27
N VAL A 606 -2.88 56.54 -22.03
CA VAL A 606 -3.79 55.44 -21.66
C VAL A 606 -5.29 55.65 -21.92
N THR A 607 -5.68 55.95 -23.16
CA THR A 607 -6.94 55.44 -23.72
C THR A 607 -6.64 54.13 -24.44
N PRO A 608 -7.06 52.96 -23.90
CA PRO A 608 -6.94 51.71 -24.62
C PRO A 608 -7.78 51.80 -25.90
N ASP A 609 -7.14 51.66 -27.05
CA ASP A 609 -7.86 51.60 -28.31
C ASP A 609 -8.50 50.21 -28.42
N LEU A 610 -9.81 50.19 -28.65
CA LEU A 610 -10.51 48.96 -28.93
C LEU A 610 -10.10 48.46 -30.31
N VAL A 611 -9.51 47.27 -30.36
CA VAL A 611 -8.98 46.70 -31.61
C VAL A 611 -10.05 45.87 -32.30
N ASN A 612 -10.59 44.90 -31.57
CA ASN A 612 -11.59 43.96 -32.06
C ASN A 612 -12.28 43.27 -30.89
N TYR A 613 -13.40 42.61 -31.19
CA TYR A 613 -13.99 41.63 -30.29
C TYR A 613 -14.35 40.34 -31.03
N SER A 614 -14.42 39.24 -30.30
CA SER A 614 -14.80 37.91 -30.78
C SER A 614 -15.59 37.15 -29.71
N ASP A 615 -16.19 36.02 -30.06
CA ASP A 615 -16.69 35.06 -29.08
C ASP A 615 -15.54 34.50 -28.22
N PHE A 616 -15.88 33.88 -27.07
CA PHE A 616 -14.89 33.32 -26.15
C PHE A 616 -13.95 32.27 -26.76
N ASN A 617 -14.40 31.57 -27.81
CA ASN A 617 -13.60 30.57 -28.51
C ASN A 617 -12.76 31.15 -29.66
N ASN A 618 -12.84 32.45 -29.93
CA ASN A 618 -12.25 33.10 -31.10
C ASN A 618 -12.64 32.41 -32.44
N MET A 619 -13.81 31.79 -32.49
CA MET A 619 -14.36 31.13 -33.68
C MET A 619 -15.11 32.14 -34.56
N SER A 620 -15.63 33.23 -33.99
CA SER A 620 -16.24 34.31 -34.76
C SER A 620 -15.16 35.23 -35.38
N GLU A 621 -15.41 35.74 -36.59
CA GLU A 621 -14.54 36.74 -37.19
C GLU A 621 -14.38 37.96 -36.27
N PRO A 622 -13.15 38.49 -36.09
CA PRO A 622 -12.92 39.67 -35.27
C PRO A 622 -13.66 40.88 -35.87
N VAL A 623 -14.52 41.51 -35.08
CA VAL A 623 -15.26 42.70 -35.52
C VAL A 623 -14.61 43.96 -34.95
N THR A 624 -14.21 44.88 -35.83
CA THR A 624 -13.68 46.21 -35.46
C THR A 624 -14.83 47.20 -35.28
N ILE A 625 -14.90 47.88 -34.14
CA ILE A 625 -15.90 48.92 -33.91
C ILE A 625 -15.44 50.20 -34.60
N THR A 626 -16.21 50.67 -35.57
CA THR A 626 -15.86 51.83 -36.40
C THR A 626 -16.70 53.08 -36.12
N GLY A 627 -17.62 53.04 -35.14
CA GLY A 627 -18.43 54.20 -34.76
C GLY A 627 -19.17 54.09 -33.42
N GLU A 628 -19.48 55.26 -32.85
CA GLU A 628 -20.27 55.42 -31.62
C GLU A 628 -21.72 54.93 -31.85
N LYS A 629 -22.29 54.21 -30.88
CA LYS A 629 -23.67 53.65 -30.87
C LYS A 629 -24.00 52.38 -31.67
N GLN A 630 -23.06 51.66 -32.28
CA GLN A 630 -23.40 50.35 -32.87
C GLN A 630 -23.63 49.29 -31.77
N PRO A 631 -24.80 48.59 -31.74
CA PRO A 631 -25.02 47.47 -30.86
C PRO A 631 -24.21 46.26 -31.32
N LEU A 632 -23.46 45.65 -30.40
CA LEU A 632 -22.68 44.45 -30.70
C LEU A 632 -23.56 43.21 -30.65
N ILE A 633 -23.35 42.29 -31.60
CA ILE A 633 -24.10 41.05 -31.66
C ILE A 633 -23.54 40.07 -30.64
N TRP A 634 -24.40 39.61 -29.72
CA TRP A 634 -24.06 38.50 -28.84
C TRP A 634 -23.98 37.19 -29.60
N PRO A 635 -22.99 36.33 -29.30
CA PRO A 635 -22.98 34.96 -29.80
C PRO A 635 -24.31 34.26 -29.45
N THR A 636 -24.93 33.64 -30.44
CA THR A 636 -26.17 32.85 -30.26
C THR A 636 -25.91 31.56 -29.49
N SER A 637 -24.71 30.98 -29.62
CA SER A 637 -24.28 29.81 -28.86
C SER A 637 -23.86 30.21 -27.45
N LEU A 638 -24.53 29.66 -26.44
CA LEU A 638 -24.14 29.80 -25.05
C LEU A 638 -22.96 28.86 -24.74
N TYR A 639 -21.87 29.40 -24.22
CA TYR A 639 -20.81 28.58 -23.64
C TYR A 639 -21.21 28.20 -22.22
N ARG A 640 -21.66 26.96 -22.02
CA ARG A 640 -22.07 26.43 -20.70
C ARG A 640 -23.13 27.30 -19.99
N GLY A 641 -24.08 27.82 -20.75
CA GLY A 641 -25.16 28.67 -20.22
C GLY A 641 -24.79 30.16 -20.07
N ILE A 642 -23.58 30.56 -20.48
CA ILE A 642 -23.09 31.94 -20.41
C ILE A 642 -22.94 32.51 -21.84
N ARG A 643 -23.41 33.74 -22.08
CA ARG A 643 -23.07 34.54 -23.27
C ARG A 643 -21.78 35.28 -23.00
N GLY A 644 -20.75 35.03 -23.79
CA GLY A 644 -19.40 35.53 -23.53
C GLY A 644 -18.78 36.18 -24.76
N ILE A 645 -18.23 37.38 -24.59
CA ILE A 645 -17.47 38.08 -25.64
C ILE A 645 -16.09 38.44 -25.11
N SER A 646 -15.07 38.14 -25.90
CA SER A 646 -13.70 38.60 -25.68
C SER A 646 -13.49 39.92 -26.40
N VAL A 647 -13.14 40.96 -25.65
CA VAL A 647 -12.80 42.29 -26.12
C VAL A 647 -11.29 42.44 -26.06
N THR A 648 -10.66 42.66 -27.21
CA THR A 648 -9.22 42.88 -27.30
C THR A 648 -8.94 44.37 -27.40
N MET A 649 -8.09 44.86 -26.52
CA MET A 649 -7.67 46.25 -26.47
C MET A 649 -6.16 46.36 -26.68
N LEU A 650 -5.75 47.53 -27.15
CA LEU A 650 -4.35 47.87 -27.38
C LEU A 650 -3.88 48.80 -26.27
N TRP A 651 -2.82 48.42 -25.55
CA TRP A 651 -2.08 49.35 -24.71
C TRP A 651 -0.61 48.95 -24.56
N GLN A 652 0.25 49.95 -24.36
CA GLN A 652 1.70 49.78 -24.24
C GLN A 652 2.06 48.82 -23.07
N PRO A 653 3.00 47.88 -23.28
CA PRO A 653 3.54 47.04 -22.20
C PRO A 653 4.07 47.89 -21.04
N ASN A 654 3.92 47.42 -19.80
CA ASN A 654 4.42 48.05 -18.56
C ASN A 654 3.69 49.31 -18.06
N VAL A 655 2.71 49.84 -18.79
CA VAL A 655 1.92 51.00 -18.34
C VAL A 655 0.90 50.62 -17.26
N LEU A 656 0.40 49.39 -17.33
CA LEU A 656 -0.45 48.75 -16.33
C LEU A 656 0.40 47.71 -15.60
N THR A 657 1.04 48.10 -14.50
CA THR A 657 1.77 47.15 -13.67
C THR A 657 0.79 46.28 -12.87
N ASP A 658 1.16 45.03 -12.60
CA ASP A 658 0.41 44.01 -11.84
C ASP A 658 0.23 44.41 -10.35
N PHE A 659 -0.24 45.64 -10.07
CA PHE A 659 -0.20 46.28 -8.76
C PHE A 659 -1.00 45.51 -7.69
N CYS A 660 -2.04 44.78 -8.09
CA CYS A 660 -2.82 43.93 -7.18
C CYS A 660 -2.21 42.56 -6.86
N LYS A 661 -1.10 42.14 -7.49
CA LYS A 661 -0.40 40.89 -7.13
C LYS A 661 0.69 41.04 -6.07
N LYS A 662 1.26 42.24 -5.89
CA LYS A 662 2.41 42.44 -5.00
C LYS A 662 2.06 42.37 -3.51
N ASP A 663 0.80 42.68 -3.15
CA ASP A 663 0.30 42.66 -1.75
C ASP A 663 -0.97 41.80 -1.59
N MET A 664 -0.94 40.53 -2.00
CA MET A 664 -2.11 39.65 -1.85
C MET A 664 -2.30 39.22 -0.39
N GLU A 665 -3.55 39.29 0.08
CA GLU A 665 -3.90 38.70 1.38
C GLU A 665 -3.97 37.17 1.22
N GLU A 666 -3.26 36.41 2.06
CA GLU A 666 -3.35 34.94 2.06
C GLU A 666 -4.41 34.46 3.05
N LYS A 667 -5.32 33.61 2.57
CA LYS A 667 -6.35 32.98 3.39
C LYS A 667 -6.37 31.49 3.15
N GLU A 668 -6.60 30.72 4.20
CA GLU A 668 -6.80 29.28 4.11
C GLU A 668 -8.29 28.96 4.26
N LEU A 669 -8.85 28.21 3.29
CA LEU A 669 -10.19 27.66 3.38
C LEU A 669 -10.08 26.17 3.68
N LEU A 670 -10.39 25.84 4.93
CA LEU A 670 -10.62 24.47 5.35
C LEU A 670 -12.02 24.08 4.90
N THR A 671 -12.10 23.34 3.81
CA THR A 671 -13.24 22.46 3.54
C THR A 671 -13.40 21.52 4.73
N LYS A 672 -14.64 21.35 5.19
CA LYS A 672 -14.98 20.22 6.06
C LYS A 672 -14.90 18.96 5.19
N HIS A 673 -13.69 18.53 4.86
CA HIS A 673 -13.51 17.21 4.30
C HIS A 673 -14.00 16.25 5.34
N ASN A 674 -15.14 15.63 5.06
CA ASN A 674 -15.47 14.36 5.67
C ASN A 674 -14.47 13.36 5.09
N VAL A 675 -13.21 13.43 5.55
CA VAL A 675 -12.23 12.38 5.32
C VAL A 675 -12.97 11.10 5.69
N ARG A 676 -13.10 10.21 4.71
CA ARG A 676 -13.90 9.00 4.84
C ARG A 676 -13.48 8.29 6.12
N LYS A 677 -14.36 8.29 7.12
CA LYS A 677 -14.04 7.78 8.46
C LYS A 677 -14.02 6.25 8.51
N GLY A 678 -14.63 5.58 7.53
CA GLY A 678 -14.67 4.14 7.39
C GLY A 678 -15.39 3.72 6.10
N ALA A 679 -15.44 2.41 5.86
CA ALA A 679 -16.23 1.78 4.79
C ALA A 679 -17.06 0.65 5.37
N ASP A 680 -18.22 0.37 4.78
CA ASP A 680 -19.02 -0.81 5.14
C ASP A 680 -18.63 -1.98 4.21
N ILE A 681 -18.56 -3.21 4.73
CA ILE A 681 -18.22 -4.39 3.93
C ILE A 681 -19.17 -4.57 2.73
N ASN A 682 -20.43 -4.15 2.83
CA ASN A 682 -21.40 -4.16 1.74
C ASN A 682 -21.01 -3.23 0.59
N GLU A 683 -20.35 -2.12 0.90
CA GLU A 683 -19.78 -1.23 -0.11
C GLU A 683 -18.62 -1.92 -0.83
N CYS A 684 -17.74 -2.61 -0.10
CA CYS A 684 -16.66 -3.40 -0.68
C CYS A 684 -17.19 -4.50 -1.63
N PHE A 685 -18.27 -5.19 -1.25
CA PHE A 685 -18.96 -6.14 -2.14
C PHE A 685 -19.60 -5.46 -3.36
N HIS A 686 -20.17 -4.27 -3.19
CA HIS A 686 -20.71 -3.50 -4.31
C HIS A 686 -19.60 -3.09 -5.28
N LEU A 687 -18.45 -2.63 -4.79
CA LEU A 687 -17.29 -2.32 -5.61
C LEU A 687 -16.74 -3.56 -6.33
N PHE A 688 -16.70 -4.71 -5.65
CA PHE A 688 -16.25 -5.99 -6.24
C PHE A 688 -17.14 -6.45 -7.40
N THR A 689 -18.47 -6.28 -7.28
CA THR A 689 -19.45 -6.70 -8.30
C THR A 689 -19.79 -5.60 -9.32
N ARG A 690 -19.18 -4.42 -9.19
CA ARG A 690 -19.39 -3.31 -10.10
C ARG A 690 -18.79 -3.64 -11.46
N GLN A 691 -19.52 -3.30 -12.52
CA GLN A 691 -18.98 -3.36 -13.87
C GLN A 691 -17.84 -2.34 -14.02
N GLU A 692 -16.69 -2.81 -14.52
CA GLU A 692 -15.49 -2.00 -14.75
C GLU A 692 -15.08 -2.04 -16.22
N LEU A 693 -14.45 -0.96 -16.70
CA LEU A 693 -13.82 -0.92 -18.01
C LEU A 693 -12.38 -1.42 -17.87
N LEU A 694 -11.98 -2.38 -18.72
CA LEU A 694 -10.61 -2.91 -18.70
C LEU A 694 -9.60 -1.85 -19.15
N SER A 695 -8.51 -1.72 -18.38
CA SER A 695 -7.41 -0.80 -18.65
C SER A 695 -6.49 -1.30 -19.77
N ASP A 696 -5.63 -0.42 -20.28
CA ASP A 696 -4.70 -0.69 -21.38
C ASP A 696 -3.76 -1.88 -21.12
N GLY A 697 -3.45 -2.15 -19.84
CA GLY A 697 -2.64 -3.30 -19.44
C GLY A 697 -3.38 -4.64 -19.40
N ASN A 698 -4.72 -4.63 -19.44
CA ASN A 698 -5.59 -5.79 -19.22
C ASN A 698 -6.67 -5.94 -20.30
N LEU A 699 -6.36 -5.56 -21.55
CA LEU A 699 -7.31 -5.66 -22.66
C LEU A 699 -7.79 -7.10 -22.89
N TRP A 700 -9.06 -7.25 -23.26
CA TRP A 700 -9.65 -8.56 -23.50
C TRP A 700 -9.68 -8.90 -24.98
N TYR A 701 -9.21 -10.09 -25.35
CA TYR A 701 -9.28 -10.59 -26.72
C TYR A 701 -10.71 -11.00 -27.08
N CYS A 702 -11.30 -10.28 -28.03
CA CYS A 702 -12.63 -10.61 -28.53
C CYS A 702 -12.56 -11.65 -29.65
N SER A 703 -13.15 -12.83 -29.44
CA SER A 703 -13.19 -13.91 -30.45
C SER A 703 -13.94 -13.55 -31.75
N ARG A 704 -14.85 -12.57 -31.72
CA ARG A 704 -15.58 -12.09 -32.91
C ARG A 704 -14.83 -11.01 -33.68
N CYS A 705 -14.26 -10.02 -32.98
CA CYS A 705 -13.46 -8.96 -33.60
C CYS A 705 -12.04 -9.43 -33.97
N LYS A 706 -11.57 -10.52 -33.35
CA LYS A 706 -10.21 -11.06 -33.45
C LYS A 706 -9.13 -10.06 -33.05
N GLU A 707 -9.44 -9.19 -32.09
CA GLU A 707 -8.57 -8.12 -31.61
C GLU A 707 -8.79 -7.88 -30.09
N HIS A 708 -7.79 -7.31 -29.43
CA HIS A 708 -7.88 -6.87 -28.04
C HIS A 708 -8.74 -5.61 -27.92
N GLN A 709 -9.66 -5.59 -26.96
CA GLN A 709 -10.67 -4.55 -26.81
C GLN A 709 -10.72 -4.04 -25.37
N HIS A 710 -11.08 -2.76 -25.21
CA HIS A 710 -11.49 -2.16 -23.94
C HIS A 710 -12.88 -2.67 -23.54
N ALA A 711 -12.98 -3.96 -23.27
CA ALA A 711 -14.23 -4.59 -22.84
C ALA A 711 -14.61 -4.14 -21.44
N THR A 712 -15.91 -4.16 -21.15
CA THR A 712 -16.36 -4.03 -19.77
C THR A 712 -16.45 -5.41 -19.14
N LYS A 713 -15.91 -5.58 -17.94
CA LYS A 713 -15.95 -6.81 -17.15
C LYS A 713 -16.83 -6.59 -15.92
N LYS A 714 -17.64 -7.58 -15.56
CA LYS A 714 -18.43 -7.62 -14.34
C LYS A 714 -18.28 -9.00 -13.70
N LEU A 715 -18.11 -9.02 -12.38
CA LEU A 715 -18.11 -10.24 -11.58
C LEU A 715 -19.39 -10.28 -10.75
N ASP A 716 -20.04 -11.44 -10.70
CA ASP A 716 -21.19 -11.67 -9.84
C ASP A 716 -20.97 -12.93 -8.98
N LEU A 717 -21.53 -12.97 -7.77
CA LEU A 717 -21.43 -14.13 -6.89
C LEU A 717 -22.43 -15.20 -7.35
N TRP A 718 -21.95 -16.39 -7.73
CA TRP A 718 -22.82 -17.47 -8.22
C TRP A 718 -23.09 -18.55 -7.17
N LYS A 719 -22.03 -19.10 -6.58
CA LYS A 719 -22.10 -20.08 -5.48
C LYS A 719 -21.09 -19.68 -4.41
N LEU A 720 -21.51 -19.64 -3.14
CA LEU A 720 -20.62 -19.34 -2.01
C LEU A 720 -20.25 -20.62 -1.23
N PRO A 721 -19.01 -20.72 -0.74
CA PRO A 721 -18.54 -21.89 0.00
C PRO A 721 -19.11 -21.95 1.44
N PRO A 722 -19.09 -23.13 2.09
CA PRO A 722 -19.39 -23.26 3.52
C PRO A 722 -18.52 -22.36 4.42
N VAL A 723 -17.23 -22.22 4.10
CA VAL A 723 -16.31 -21.30 4.78
C VAL A 723 -15.83 -20.27 3.76
N LEU A 724 -16.18 -19.01 3.99
CA LEU A 724 -15.88 -17.89 3.11
C LEU A 724 -14.69 -17.09 3.65
N ILE A 725 -13.62 -17.02 2.85
CA ILE A 725 -12.45 -16.18 3.14
C ILE A 725 -12.57 -14.88 2.36
N ILE A 726 -12.59 -13.76 3.09
CA ILE A 726 -12.67 -12.41 2.54
C ILE A 726 -11.34 -11.70 2.81
N HIS A 727 -10.65 -11.31 1.75
CA HIS A 727 -9.46 -10.48 1.84
C HIS A 727 -9.82 -9.02 1.53
N LEU A 728 -9.47 -8.10 2.43
CA LEU A 728 -9.60 -6.67 2.20
C LEU A 728 -8.34 -6.16 1.50
N LYS A 729 -8.43 -5.75 0.23
CA LYS A 729 -7.30 -5.27 -0.59
C LYS A 729 -6.75 -3.92 -0.09
N ARG A 730 -6.11 -3.91 1.08
CA ARG A 730 -5.60 -2.70 1.72
C ARG A 730 -4.34 -2.16 1.05
N PHE A 731 -3.51 -3.03 0.48
CA PHE A 731 -2.31 -2.58 -0.20
C PHE A 731 -2.61 -2.15 -1.63
N HIS A 732 -2.31 -0.88 -1.92
CA HIS A 732 -2.41 -0.31 -3.25
C HIS A 732 -1.02 0.02 -3.77
N PHE A 733 -0.69 -0.59 -4.90
CA PHE A 733 0.58 -0.40 -5.59
C PHE A 733 0.41 0.60 -6.72
N THR A 734 1.06 1.74 -6.59
CA THR A 734 1.29 2.65 -7.72
C THR A 734 2.76 2.56 -8.14
N ARG A 735 3.11 3.14 -9.30
CA ARG A 735 4.50 3.20 -9.77
C ARG A 735 5.46 3.89 -8.78
N TRP A 736 4.95 4.71 -7.86
CA TRP A 736 5.76 5.58 -7.00
C TRP A 736 5.47 5.42 -5.50
N SER A 737 4.45 4.64 -5.15
CA SER A 737 3.98 4.53 -3.77
C SER A 737 3.36 3.16 -3.53
N ARG A 738 3.76 2.54 -2.41
CA ARG A 738 3.13 1.36 -1.83
C ARG A 738 2.37 1.84 -0.61
N GLU A 739 1.09 2.12 -0.79
CA GLU A 739 0.23 2.68 0.25
C GLU A 739 -0.65 1.58 0.86
N LYS A 740 -0.86 1.66 2.18
CA LYS A 740 -1.90 0.90 2.87
C LYS A 740 -3.13 1.77 3.09
N ILE A 741 -4.29 1.22 2.76
CA ILE A 741 -5.60 1.81 3.04
C ILE A 741 -5.96 1.47 4.49
N ASP A 742 -5.74 2.43 5.39
CA ASP A 742 -5.97 2.31 6.84
C ASP A 742 -7.34 2.85 7.28
N ILE A 743 -8.35 2.86 6.39
CA ILE A 743 -9.72 3.14 6.82
C ILE A 743 -10.30 1.90 7.53
N PRO A 744 -11.02 2.05 8.66
CA PRO A 744 -11.72 0.93 9.26
C PRO A 744 -12.80 0.43 8.30
N VAL A 745 -12.95 -0.90 8.23
CA VAL A 745 -14.04 -1.53 7.47
C VAL A 745 -14.99 -2.14 8.50
N GLU A 746 -16.23 -1.68 8.51
CA GLU A 746 -17.28 -2.24 9.34
C GLU A 746 -17.76 -3.55 8.72
N PHE A 747 -17.70 -4.63 9.51
CA PHE A 747 -18.18 -5.95 9.13
C PHE A 747 -18.87 -6.64 10.31
N PRO A 748 -19.97 -7.39 10.07
CA PRO A 748 -20.75 -7.99 11.15
C PRO A 748 -20.07 -9.25 11.71
N LEU A 749 -19.91 -9.33 13.02
CA LEU A 749 -19.41 -10.54 13.69
C LEU A 749 -20.34 -11.74 13.52
N THR A 750 -21.64 -11.49 13.43
CA THR A 750 -22.66 -12.52 13.24
C THR A 750 -23.71 -12.04 12.24
N GLY A 751 -24.23 -12.96 11.43
CA GLY A 751 -25.34 -12.68 10.52
C GLY A 751 -24.97 -11.84 9.29
N LEU A 752 -23.77 -12.00 8.73
CA LEU A 752 -23.44 -11.44 7.41
C LEU A 752 -24.34 -12.09 6.36
N ASP A 753 -25.34 -11.36 5.87
CA ASP A 753 -26.28 -11.86 4.87
C ASP A 753 -25.85 -11.49 3.45
N LEU A 754 -25.43 -12.49 2.68
CA LEU A 754 -25.06 -12.37 1.27
C LEU A 754 -26.13 -12.95 0.33
N THR A 755 -27.28 -13.38 0.86
CA THR A 755 -28.35 -14.08 0.11
C THR A 755 -28.77 -13.28 -1.13
N SER A 756 -29.01 -11.97 -0.97
CA SER A 756 -29.45 -11.09 -2.06
C SER A 756 -28.36 -10.77 -3.10
N ARG A 757 -27.10 -11.13 -2.82
CA ARG A 757 -25.95 -10.90 -3.71
C ARG A 757 -25.60 -12.14 -4.54
N VAL A 758 -26.09 -13.31 -4.14
CA VAL A 758 -25.97 -14.54 -4.92
C VAL A 758 -26.98 -14.50 -6.05
N VAL A 759 -26.52 -14.63 -7.29
CA VAL A 759 -27.37 -14.47 -8.48
C VAL A 759 -28.40 -15.59 -8.63
N ASP A 760 -28.02 -16.83 -8.30
CA ASP A 760 -28.93 -17.98 -8.40
C ASP A 760 -29.62 -18.23 -7.06
N GLU A 761 -30.91 -17.88 -7.00
CA GLU A 761 -31.76 -18.04 -5.82
C GLU A 761 -31.85 -19.49 -5.32
N LYS A 762 -31.52 -20.48 -6.16
CA LYS A 762 -31.52 -21.91 -5.79
C LYS A 762 -30.53 -22.25 -4.69
N PHE A 763 -29.46 -21.48 -4.51
CA PHE A 763 -28.50 -21.70 -3.43
C PHE A 763 -29.00 -21.27 -2.04
N GLY A 764 -30.22 -20.71 -1.98
CA GLY A 764 -30.91 -20.41 -0.73
C GLY A 764 -30.22 -19.32 0.07
N LYS A 765 -30.44 -19.35 1.40
CA LYS A 765 -29.89 -18.35 2.32
C LYS A 765 -28.39 -18.51 2.49
N ALA A 766 -27.67 -17.40 2.41
CA ALA A 766 -26.23 -17.31 2.55
C ALA A 766 -25.87 -16.37 3.71
N VAL A 767 -26.15 -16.83 4.93
CA VAL A 767 -25.90 -16.09 6.18
C VAL A 767 -24.65 -16.66 6.86
N TYR A 768 -23.71 -15.80 7.22
CA TYR A 768 -22.41 -16.20 7.78
C TYR A 768 -22.12 -15.57 9.14
N ASP A 769 -21.34 -16.28 9.96
CA ASP A 769 -20.77 -15.80 11.21
C ASP A 769 -19.24 -15.78 11.15
N LEU A 770 -18.63 -14.74 11.70
CA LEU A 770 -17.17 -14.58 11.72
C LEU A 770 -16.56 -15.59 12.69
N ILE A 771 -15.50 -16.27 12.25
CA ILE A 771 -14.78 -17.28 13.04
C ILE A 771 -13.31 -16.92 13.29
N ALA A 772 -12.69 -16.15 12.38
CA ALA A 772 -11.32 -15.65 12.57
C ALA A 772 -11.05 -14.38 11.77
N VAL A 773 -10.06 -13.62 12.21
CA VAL A 773 -9.55 -12.41 11.58
C VAL A 773 -8.03 -12.43 11.63
N SER A 774 -7.38 -12.37 10.47
CA SER A 774 -5.97 -11.98 10.37
C SER A 774 -5.90 -10.46 10.37
N ASN A 775 -5.17 -9.91 11.33
CA ASN A 775 -4.95 -8.49 11.48
C ASN A 775 -3.55 -8.11 11.00
N HIS A 776 -3.38 -6.88 10.56
CA HIS A 776 -2.10 -6.32 10.15
C HIS A 776 -1.97 -4.86 10.57
N ALA A 777 -0.88 -4.52 11.26
CA ALA A 777 -0.45 -3.15 11.50
C ALA A 777 0.85 -2.87 10.73
N GLY A 778 1.09 -1.61 10.36
CA GLY A 778 2.24 -1.24 9.52
C GLY A 778 2.00 -1.39 8.02
N GLY A 779 3.04 -1.25 7.21
CA GLY A 779 3.05 -1.31 5.74
C GLY A 779 3.66 -2.61 5.20
N LEU A 780 3.67 -2.78 3.87
CA LEU A 780 4.14 -4.03 3.24
C LEU A 780 5.66 -4.28 3.38
N GLY A 781 6.44 -3.23 3.65
CA GLY A 781 7.89 -3.33 3.90
C GLY A 781 8.25 -3.56 5.38
N GLY A 782 7.27 -3.45 6.28
CA GLY A 782 7.46 -3.40 7.71
C GLY A 782 6.12 -3.24 8.44
N GLY A 783 5.75 -4.26 9.21
CA GLY A 783 4.46 -4.41 9.87
C GLY A 783 4.43 -5.65 10.76
N HIS A 784 3.29 -5.88 11.41
CA HIS A 784 3.09 -7.02 12.31
C HIS A 784 1.72 -7.63 12.08
N TYR A 785 1.67 -8.96 12.03
CA TYR A 785 0.43 -9.72 11.90
C TYR A 785 0.12 -10.45 13.20
N TRP A 786 -1.16 -10.52 13.53
CA TRP A 786 -1.70 -11.33 14.63
C TRP A 786 -3.11 -11.78 14.25
N ALA A 787 -3.61 -12.82 14.93
CA ALA A 787 -4.93 -13.37 14.63
C ALA A 787 -5.88 -13.24 15.81
N TRP A 788 -7.14 -12.95 15.51
CA TRP A 788 -8.25 -13.18 16.43
C TRP A 788 -9.02 -14.39 15.91
N ALA A 789 -9.24 -15.39 16.75
CA ALA A 789 -10.00 -16.55 16.34
C ALA A 789 -10.90 -17.07 17.46
N ARG A 790 -12.02 -17.67 17.04
CA ARG A 790 -13.03 -18.21 17.92
C ARG A 790 -12.77 -19.70 18.18
N ASN A 791 -12.59 -20.05 19.45
CA ASN A 791 -12.51 -21.44 19.91
C ASN A 791 -13.75 -21.76 20.75
N GLY A 792 -14.68 -22.54 20.20
CA GLY A 792 -16.01 -22.71 20.79
C GLY A 792 -16.80 -21.39 20.76
N ASP A 793 -17.20 -20.87 21.92
CA ASP A 793 -17.91 -19.60 22.03
C ASP A 793 -17.02 -18.40 22.39
N ASP A 794 -15.76 -18.66 22.72
CA ASP A 794 -14.83 -17.64 23.21
C ASP A 794 -13.89 -17.16 22.11
N TRP A 795 -13.55 -15.87 22.15
CA TRP A 795 -12.56 -15.25 21.28
C TRP A 795 -11.19 -15.20 21.95
N TYR A 796 -10.16 -15.49 21.17
CA TYR A 796 -8.77 -15.46 21.61
C TYR A 796 -7.93 -14.58 20.69
N ASP A 797 -7.00 -13.86 21.30
CA ASP A 797 -5.95 -13.08 20.64
C ASP A 797 -4.66 -13.88 20.59
N PHE A 798 -4.22 -14.18 19.36
CA PHE A 798 -3.03 -14.96 19.04
C PHE A 798 -1.99 -14.01 18.43
N ASN A 799 -1.05 -13.59 19.26
CA ASN A 799 0.06 -12.72 18.89
C ASN A 799 1.37 -13.49 19.05
N ASP A 800 1.77 -14.16 17.97
CA ASP A 800 2.86 -15.13 17.96
C ASP A 800 2.73 -16.15 19.12
N ALA A 801 3.74 -16.25 19.99
CA ALA A 801 3.76 -17.20 21.09
C ALA A 801 2.76 -16.85 22.21
N SER A 802 2.26 -15.62 22.23
CA SER A 802 1.32 -15.15 23.24
C SER A 802 -0.12 -15.43 22.81
N VAL A 803 -0.90 -16.03 23.71
CA VAL A 803 -2.34 -16.21 23.56
C VAL A 803 -3.05 -15.62 24.76
N SER A 804 -4.07 -14.80 24.51
CA SER A 804 -4.91 -14.20 25.56
C SER A 804 -6.39 -14.30 25.22
N ALA A 805 -7.25 -14.49 26.23
CA ALA A 805 -8.69 -14.47 26.02
C ALA A 805 -9.16 -13.03 25.81
N MET A 806 -10.01 -12.81 24.80
CA MET A 806 -10.57 -11.49 24.53
C MET A 806 -11.85 -11.26 25.35
N PRO A 807 -12.06 -10.06 25.92
CA PRO A 807 -13.35 -9.69 26.49
C PRO A 807 -14.45 -9.80 25.43
N GLN A 808 -15.62 -10.36 25.79
CA GLN A 808 -16.74 -10.59 24.86
C GLN A 808 -17.15 -9.35 24.05
N PRO A 809 -17.64 -9.53 22.81
CA PRO A 809 -17.09 -8.80 21.67
C PRO A 809 -18.08 -7.79 21.12
N ASN A 810 -17.63 -6.57 20.85
CA ASN A 810 -18.19 -5.72 19.80
C ASN A 810 -17.18 -4.67 19.33
N ASP A 811 -16.38 -4.09 20.24
CA ASP A 811 -15.48 -2.97 19.89
C ASP A 811 -14.08 -3.35 19.36
N PRO A 812 -13.34 -4.34 19.90
CA PRO A 812 -11.95 -4.52 19.46
C PRO A 812 -11.82 -5.21 18.10
N ILE A 813 -12.78 -6.06 17.71
CA ILE A 813 -12.63 -6.92 16.52
C ILE A 813 -12.78 -6.14 15.20
N VAL A 814 -13.66 -5.15 15.18
CA VAL A 814 -13.86 -4.29 14.01
C VAL A 814 -12.83 -3.16 14.08
N SER A 815 -11.79 -3.27 13.28
CA SER A 815 -10.64 -2.36 13.35
C SER A 815 -10.08 -2.01 11.97
N LYS A 816 -9.19 -1.02 11.90
CA LYS A 816 -8.47 -0.67 10.66
C LYS A 816 -7.37 -1.70 10.35
N GLU A 817 -7.01 -2.50 11.34
CA GLU A 817 -6.00 -3.56 11.28
C GLU A 817 -6.55 -4.83 10.63
N ALA A 818 -7.86 -5.08 10.69
CA ALA A 818 -8.48 -6.27 10.09
C ALA A 818 -8.14 -6.38 8.59
N TYR A 819 -7.56 -7.52 8.18
CA TYR A 819 -6.97 -7.71 6.85
C TYR A 819 -7.58 -8.88 6.08
N VAL A 820 -7.70 -10.06 6.71
CA VAL A 820 -8.40 -11.23 6.14
C VAL A 820 -9.45 -11.72 7.14
N LEU A 821 -10.69 -11.90 6.68
CA LEU A 821 -11.83 -12.32 7.49
C LEU A 821 -12.24 -13.74 7.09
N PHE A 822 -12.47 -14.60 8.08
CA PHE A 822 -12.94 -15.96 7.88
C PHE A 822 -14.36 -16.08 8.42
N TYR A 823 -15.29 -16.49 7.56
CA TYR A 823 -16.70 -16.60 7.84
C TYR A 823 -17.19 -18.03 7.65
N ARG A 824 -18.01 -18.55 8.58
CA ARG A 824 -18.68 -19.85 8.45
C ARG A 824 -20.17 -19.65 8.14
N LYS A 825 -20.68 -20.36 7.13
CA LYS A 825 -22.10 -20.34 6.77
C LYS A 825 -22.93 -20.97 7.89
N ARG A 826 -24.04 -20.34 8.29
CA ARG A 826 -25.00 -20.94 9.23
C ARG A 826 -25.71 -22.11 8.56
N LEU A 827 -25.70 -23.26 9.24
CA LEU A 827 -26.55 -24.39 8.89
C LEU A 827 -27.97 -24.08 9.36
N MET A 828 -28.96 -24.19 8.49
CA MET A 828 -30.36 -24.04 8.87
C MET A 828 -30.85 -25.32 9.56
N GLU A 829 -31.68 -25.19 10.60
CA GLU A 829 -32.39 -26.33 11.20
C GLU A 829 -33.22 -27.04 10.13
N GLY A 830 -32.78 -28.24 9.71
CA GLY A 830 -33.43 -29.05 8.67
C GLY A 830 -32.58 -29.28 7.41
N GLU A 831 -31.52 -28.50 7.17
CA GLU A 831 -30.51 -28.78 6.16
C GLU A 831 -29.38 -29.59 6.81
N ARG A 832 -29.51 -30.94 6.83
CA ARG A 832 -28.28 -31.75 6.76
C ARG A 832 -27.60 -31.32 5.47
N VAL A 833 -26.29 -31.10 5.54
CA VAL A 833 -25.47 -30.81 4.37
C VAL A 833 -25.79 -31.90 3.34
N LEU A 834 -26.55 -31.57 2.30
CA LEU A 834 -26.54 -32.36 1.07
C LEU A 834 -25.17 -32.12 0.46
N SER A 835 -24.16 -32.71 1.07
CA SER A 835 -22.92 -33.00 0.39
C SER A 835 -23.29 -34.10 -0.58
N ASP A 836 -22.85 -33.98 -1.81
CA ASP A 836 -22.76 -35.12 -2.73
C ASP A 836 -21.79 -36.21 -2.17
N ALA A 837 -21.39 -36.15 -0.89
CA ALA A 837 -20.55 -37.10 -0.19
C ALA A 837 -21.35 -38.13 0.64
N GLU A 838 -22.67 -37.95 0.84
CA GLU A 838 -23.50 -38.94 1.54
C GLU A 838 -24.03 -40.08 0.64
N HIS A 839 -23.69 -40.12 -0.66
CA HIS A 839 -24.06 -41.26 -1.52
C HIS A 839 -22.98 -42.36 -1.63
N ASP A 840 -21.76 -42.15 -1.11
CA ASP A 840 -20.65 -43.11 -1.24
C ASP A 840 -19.94 -43.46 0.09
N MET A 841 -20.48 -43.09 1.25
CA MET A 841 -19.95 -43.50 2.57
C MET A 841 -20.87 -44.51 3.28
N GLU A 842 -21.13 -45.65 2.64
CA GLU A 842 -21.26 -46.93 3.35
C GLU A 842 -20.02 -47.76 2.99
N VAL A 843 -18.90 -47.51 3.68
CA VAL A 843 -17.79 -48.46 3.73
C VAL A 843 -17.56 -48.79 5.19
N ASP A 844 -17.89 -50.03 5.52
CA ASP A 844 -17.66 -50.67 6.81
C ASP A 844 -16.28 -50.35 7.37
N CYS A 845 -16.26 -49.65 8.50
CA CYS A 845 -15.08 -49.42 9.32
C CYS A 845 -14.94 -50.50 10.41
N ASP A 846 -15.22 -51.75 10.06
CA ASP A 846 -14.92 -52.93 10.88
C ASP A 846 -14.48 -54.07 9.95
N SER A 847 -13.19 -54.06 9.56
CA SER A 847 -12.43 -55.18 8.97
C SER A 847 -10.93 -54.90 9.00
#